data_AF-A0A665V4S1-F1
#
_entry.id   AF-A0A665V4S1-F1
#
_cell.length_a   1.000
_cell.length_b   1.000
_cell.length_c   1.000
_cell.angle_alpha   90.00
_cell.angle_beta   90.00
_cell.angle_gamma   90.00
#
_symmetry.space_group_name_H-M   'P 1'
#
loop_
_entity.id
_entity.type
_entity.pdbx_description
1 polymer ?
#
loop_
_entity_poly.entity_id
_entity_poly.type
_entity_poly.pdbx_seq_one_letter_code
_entity_poly.pdbx_strand_id
1 'polypeptide(L)'
;MRLCVWAGARGLLPFLLLLSALHVHATQPQPKERHYYIAAVEIDWKYSDSDESLWIAFACSGASSCFPSAGLLGPTLRAEQGETIVVTFRNMAYGAYSIHPHGIAYGKQSEGAYYFDNTSQKEKEDDIVLQNREHVYYWEVTPEVSPQSDDPTCLTYTYISHQNVVGDYNSGLIGALLICKPGSLDESGQQRRVHHEYVFLFGVFDENKSRYKPNSPASDDHVKYTINGYTKGSLPGQSTYMCAHVSVSLHLVGMSSEAEVFSVHMNGQVLQQNGHQVSSVGLISGSTATASMVALYTGRWLLSSYTTKHIEGELSSQKRQSREWKYFIAAEEVIWDYFPTVHQHVDADFNFQYLKQSPTRIGQKYKKVVYTLYNNESFTERAENKQRKNELGILGPVIRAQTRDVIKVVFKNMASRPYSIYPHGLIMSKSNEGVNYPEGAAVYLMSSSVMWLPGNQSHGVQPGQTHTYVWKVSEETEPLDGDSRCLTRMYHSAVNTPRDIASGLIGPILICKSKSLNFKADKEQHAMFAAFDENKSWYLEDNIRLYTDQTKVNRADVDFYRSNIMHSKFEIRYPYSDYDTKNLNLDDAAKYYLKSTDPNIKTYFIAAEEFQWDYGGYGQRRQDKVLQESRETIFTKVIFRRYLDSTFNIPDIRGELDEHLGILGPLIKAEVGQSIVVVFKNNGNRPYSIHPNGVSYTKLTEVQPNSTFTYMWKVNSNVGPSEHESACRTWTYYSGVNPEKDIHSGLIGPLLVCRKGTLTKSPTDVREFMLLFMTFDESQSWYYERNREIIQRKTRRKLLGTNEHFKFHSINGIIFNLKGLRMYTNQLARWHLINMGSPKDVQSIHFHGQTFLNKKTSSYRQAVYPLLPG
;
A
#
# COMPACT_ATOMS: atom_id res chain seq x y z
N MET A 1 -3.33 89.63 -38.90
CA MET A 1 -4.74 90.10 -38.83
C MET A 1 -5.41 89.55 -37.58
N ARG A 2 -6.63 90.02 -37.29
CA ARG A 2 -7.69 89.47 -36.40
C ARG A 2 -7.81 87.92 -36.39
N LEU A 3 -8.45 87.23 -35.44
CA LEU A 3 -8.90 87.49 -34.04
C LEU A 3 -9.44 86.16 -33.43
N CYS A 4 -9.73 86.18 -32.12
CA CYS A 4 -10.76 85.39 -31.40
C CYS A 4 -10.68 83.85 -31.30
N VAL A 5 -10.76 83.41 -30.03
CA VAL A 5 -11.13 82.08 -29.56
C VAL A 5 -12.65 81.88 -29.59
N TRP A 6 -13.12 80.67 -29.93
CA TRP A 6 -14.31 80.02 -29.35
C TRP A 6 -13.86 78.59 -28.96
N ALA A 7 -13.92 78.11 -27.72
CA ALA A 7 -15.05 77.97 -26.79
C ALA A 7 -15.94 76.75 -27.12
N GLY A 8 -15.59 75.58 -26.54
CA GLY A 8 -16.39 74.35 -26.63
C GLY A 8 -15.76 73.17 -25.85
N ALA A 9 -16.61 72.19 -25.48
CA ALA A 9 -16.22 70.83 -25.05
C ALA A 9 -15.36 70.63 -23.77
N ARG A 10 -15.48 71.47 -22.73
CA ARG A 10 -15.24 71.00 -21.34
C ARG A 10 -16.53 70.44 -20.75
N GLY A 11 -16.76 69.12 -20.87
CA GLY A 11 -17.96 68.48 -20.32
C GLY A 11 -18.05 66.95 -20.34
N LEU A 12 -17.26 66.23 -21.16
CA LEU A 12 -17.46 64.78 -21.39
C LEU A 12 -16.48 63.84 -20.65
N LEU A 13 -15.33 64.30 -20.16
CA LEU A 13 -14.38 63.44 -19.43
C LEU A 13 -14.90 62.86 -18.09
N PRO A 14 -15.66 63.56 -17.22
CA PRO A 14 -16.07 62.97 -15.94
C PRO A 14 -17.11 61.85 -16.11
N PHE A 15 -17.91 61.87 -17.18
CA PHE A 15 -18.92 60.84 -17.43
C PHE A 15 -18.32 59.53 -17.94
N LEU A 16 -17.28 59.59 -18.79
CA LEU A 16 -16.55 58.41 -19.25
C LEU A 16 -15.79 57.73 -18.10
N LEU A 17 -15.20 58.50 -17.18
CA LEU A 17 -14.57 57.95 -15.98
C LEU A 17 -15.58 57.26 -15.05
N LEU A 18 -16.76 57.83 -14.82
CA LEU A 18 -17.81 57.17 -14.03
C LEU A 18 -18.29 55.85 -14.66
N LEU A 19 -18.47 55.80 -15.97
CA LEU A 19 -18.85 54.57 -16.68
C LEU A 19 -17.75 53.49 -16.58
N SER A 20 -16.47 53.87 -16.67
CA SER A 20 -15.37 52.92 -16.43
C SER A 20 -15.31 52.43 -14.97
N ALA A 21 -15.60 53.28 -13.99
CA ALA A 21 -15.66 52.87 -12.58
C ALA A 21 -16.83 51.90 -12.30
N LEU A 22 -18.00 52.16 -12.88
CA LEU A 22 -19.20 51.34 -12.73
C LEU A 22 -19.14 49.99 -13.48
N HIS A 23 -18.28 49.83 -14.49
CA HIS A 23 -18.02 48.54 -15.15
C HIS A 23 -16.83 47.76 -14.57
N VAL A 24 -16.09 48.32 -13.61
CA VAL A 24 -15.03 47.60 -12.87
C VAL A 24 -15.55 46.96 -11.57
N HIS A 25 -16.85 47.11 -11.26
CA HIS A 25 -17.59 46.11 -10.46
C HIS A 25 -18.01 44.89 -11.31
N ALA A 26 -17.09 44.41 -12.16
CA ALA A 26 -17.17 43.05 -12.68
C ALA A 26 -16.96 42.10 -11.50
N THR A 27 -18.00 41.35 -11.16
CA THR A 27 -18.08 40.50 -9.96
C THR A 27 -16.81 39.67 -9.76
N GLN A 28 -16.02 40.00 -8.72
CA GLN A 28 -15.23 38.96 -8.07
C GLN A 28 -16.24 37.90 -7.59
N PRO A 29 -16.08 36.61 -7.95
CA PRO A 29 -16.88 35.58 -7.32
C PRO A 29 -16.52 35.59 -5.84
N GLN A 30 -17.50 35.88 -4.97
CA GLN A 30 -17.29 35.65 -3.54
C GLN A 30 -17.04 34.15 -3.34
N PRO A 31 -16.09 33.76 -2.47
CA PRO A 31 -15.88 32.35 -2.16
C PRO A 31 -17.19 31.77 -1.66
N LYS A 32 -17.65 30.72 -2.34
CA LYS A 32 -18.95 30.10 -2.06
C LYS A 32 -18.77 29.20 -0.85
N GLU A 33 -19.15 29.71 0.32
CA GLU A 33 -19.02 28.99 1.59
C GLU A 33 -20.01 27.82 1.67
N ARG A 34 -19.55 26.68 2.21
CA ARG A 34 -20.39 25.54 2.58
C ARG A 34 -20.28 25.29 4.07
N HIS A 35 -21.36 25.59 4.79
CA HIS A 35 -21.46 25.35 6.23
C HIS A 35 -21.87 23.90 6.52
N TYR A 36 -21.09 23.24 7.37
CA TYR A 36 -21.37 21.89 7.88
C TYR A 36 -21.39 21.92 9.41
N TYR A 37 -22.43 21.33 10.00
CA TYR A 37 -22.62 21.30 11.45
C TYR A 37 -22.45 19.86 11.96
N ILE A 38 -21.30 19.59 12.58
CA ILE A 38 -20.89 18.27 13.04
C ILE A 38 -20.85 18.26 14.58
N ALA A 39 -21.27 17.17 15.19
CA ALA A 39 -21.13 16.93 16.62
C ALA A 39 -20.49 15.57 16.90
N ALA A 40 -19.64 15.49 17.92
CA ALA A 40 -19.19 14.22 18.47
C ALA A 40 -20.20 13.78 19.53
N VAL A 41 -20.89 12.66 19.29
CA VAL A 41 -21.98 12.14 20.15
C VAL A 41 -21.74 10.67 20.50
N GLU A 42 -22.03 10.30 21.74
CA GLU A 42 -21.96 8.91 22.20
C GLU A 42 -23.18 8.12 21.70
N ILE A 43 -22.94 6.92 21.16
CA ILE A 43 -23.98 6.01 20.65
C ILE A 43 -23.68 4.56 21.05
N ASP A 44 -24.73 3.77 21.29
CA ASP A 44 -24.61 2.32 21.39
C ASP A 44 -24.64 1.72 19.97
N TRP A 45 -23.50 1.20 19.50
CA TRP A 45 -23.37 0.57 18.17
C TRP A 45 -23.46 -0.95 18.27
N LYS A 46 -24.00 -1.56 17.21
CA LYS A 46 -24.09 -3.02 17.06
C LYS A 46 -23.43 -3.47 15.76
N TYR A 47 -22.26 -4.10 15.91
CA TYR A 47 -21.51 -4.69 14.80
C TYR A 47 -22.25 -5.83 14.08
N SER A 48 -23.10 -6.54 14.82
CA SER A 48 -24.07 -7.55 14.38
C SER A 48 -25.16 -7.67 15.46
N ASP A 49 -26.31 -8.31 15.16
CA ASP A 49 -27.49 -8.34 16.05
C ASP A 49 -27.25 -8.93 17.47
N SER A 50 -26.12 -9.60 17.70
CA SER A 50 -25.71 -10.20 18.98
C SER A 50 -24.79 -9.33 19.86
N ASP A 51 -24.16 -8.29 19.30
CA ASP A 51 -23.06 -7.57 19.95
C ASP A 51 -23.51 -6.14 20.32
N GLU A 52 -23.28 -5.72 21.57
CA GLU A 52 -23.49 -4.34 22.03
C GLU A 52 -22.14 -3.72 22.43
N SER A 53 -21.89 -2.48 22.03
CA SER A 53 -20.68 -1.73 22.39
C SER A 53 -20.95 -0.22 22.36
N LEU A 54 -20.18 0.56 23.12
CA LEU A 54 -20.36 2.02 23.26
C LEU A 54 -19.31 2.79 22.43
N TRP A 55 -19.78 3.76 21.65
CA TRP A 55 -19.05 4.44 20.57
C TRP A 55 -19.18 5.95 20.66
N ILE A 56 -18.33 6.67 19.93
CA ILE A 56 -18.57 8.05 19.51
C ILE A 56 -18.62 8.10 17.99
N ALA A 57 -19.71 8.63 17.43
CA ALA A 57 -19.79 8.95 16.02
C ALA A 57 -19.76 10.46 15.78
N PHE A 58 -19.27 10.88 14.62
CA PHE A 58 -19.52 12.22 14.09
C PHE A 58 -20.94 12.26 13.50
N ALA A 59 -21.83 13.02 14.13
CA ALA A 59 -23.23 13.18 13.73
C ALA A 59 -23.51 14.60 13.20
N CYS A 60 -24.57 14.76 12.43
CA CYS A 60 -25.08 16.08 12.04
C CYS A 60 -25.84 16.75 13.21
N SER A 61 -25.86 18.08 13.30
CA SER A 61 -26.62 18.81 14.33
C SER A 61 -28.16 18.78 14.10
N GLY A 62 -28.75 17.59 14.27
CA GLY A 62 -30.15 17.30 14.01
C GLY A 62 -30.38 15.79 14.17
N ALA A 63 -30.54 15.34 15.42
CA ALA A 63 -30.37 13.96 15.85
C ALA A 63 -31.51 12.98 15.45
N SER A 64 -32.00 13.08 14.20
CA SER A 64 -33.07 12.22 13.67
C SER A 64 -32.98 11.93 12.16
N SER A 65 -31.99 12.46 11.43
CA SER A 65 -31.91 12.29 9.96
C SER A 65 -30.57 11.76 9.40
N CYS A 66 -29.45 11.86 10.11
CA CYS A 66 -28.14 11.46 9.56
C CYS A 66 -27.70 10.00 9.79
N PHE A 67 -28.45 9.20 10.56
CA PHE A 67 -28.26 7.74 10.64
C PHE A 67 -29.52 7.06 10.12
N PRO A 68 -29.46 6.50 8.90
CA PRO A 68 -29.40 5.04 8.85
C PRO A 68 -28.52 4.44 7.74
N SER A 69 -27.90 5.24 6.86
CA SER A 69 -27.30 4.74 5.61
C SER A 69 -25.77 4.61 5.61
N ALA A 70 -25.03 5.48 6.31
CA ALA A 70 -23.57 5.57 6.22
C ALA A 70 -22.79 4.63 7.16
N GLY A 71 -23.44 4.09 8.21
CA GLY A 71 -22.80 3.27 9.24
C GLY A 71 -22.08 4.11 10.31
N LEU A 72 -20.95 3.62 10.82
CA LEU A 72 -20.07 4.38 11.74
C LEU A 72 -19.36 5.58 11.08
N LEU A 73 -19.37 5.67 9.74
CA LEU A 73 -18.68 6.74 9.02
C LEU A 73 -19.43 8.08 9.17
N GLY A 74 -18.72 9.11 9.63
CA GLY A 74 -19.22 10.48 9.75
C GLY A 74 -19.66 11.12 8.41
N PRO A 75 -20.48 12.18 8.47
CA PRO A 75 -21.10 12.79 7.29
C PRO A 75 -20.09 13.18 6.21
N THR A 76 -20.33 12.73 4.98
CA THR A 76 -19.44 13.02 3.83
C THR A 76 -19.49 14.50 3.46
N LEU A 77 -18.38 15.20 3.69
CA LEU A 77 -18.19 16.61 3.34
C LEU A 77 -17.78 16.72 1.86
N ARG A 78 -18.24 17.75 1.15
CA ARG A 78 -17.99 17.91 -0.30
C ARG A 78 -17.77 19.37 -0.64
N ALA A 79 -16.78 19.66 -1.49
CA ALA A 79 -16.56 21.00 -2.03
C ALA A 79 -15.84 20.98 -3.39
N GLU A 80 -16.04 22.02 -4.17
CA GLU A 80 -15.36 22.26 -5.47
C GLU A 80 -14.34 23.42 -5.37
N GLN A 81 -13.38 23.45 -6.31
CA GLN A 81 -12.32 24.47 -6.37
C GLN A 81 -12.88 25.91 -6.27
N GLY A 82 -12.38 26.68 -5.31
CA GLY A 82 -12.83 28.06 -5.03
C GLY A 82 -13.95 28.19 -4.00
N GLU A 83 -14.41 27.09 -3.41
CA GLU A 83 -15.27 27.08 -2.23
C GLU A 83 -14.46 27.04 -0.92
N THR A 84 -15.09 27.49 0.17
CA THR A 84 -14.54 27.38 1.53
C THR A 84 -15.47 26.48 2.35
N ILE A 85 -14.92 25.45 2.98
CA ILE A 85 -15.65 24.59 3.92
C ILE A 85 -15.58 25.23 5.29
N VAL A 86 -16.74 25.47 5.90
CA VAL A 86 -16.87 26.03 7.26
C VAL A 86 -17.50 24.95 8.13
N VAL A 87 -16.70 24.28 8.96
CA VAL A 87 -17.17 23.19 9.84
C VAL A 87 -17.34 23.72 11.26
N THR A 88 -18.60 23.92 11.65
CA THR A 88 -18.97 24.12 13.07
C THR A 88 -18.99 22.76 13.76
N PHE A 89 -18.00 22.52 14.62
CA PHE A 89 -17.87 21.28 15.39
C PHE A 89 -18.24 21.48 16.86
N ARG A 90 -19.19 20.69 17.36
CA ARG A 90 -19.60 20.70 18.78
C ARG A 90 -19.33 19.36 19.45
N ASN A 91 -18.44 19.36 20.45
CA ASN A 91 -18.18 18.16 21.24
C ASN A 91 -19.28 17.97 22.30
N MET A 92 -20.06 16.88 22.22
CA MET A 92 -21.05 16.50 23.24
C MET A 92 -20.60 15.26 24.05
N ALA A 93 -19.75 14.41 23.48
CA ALA A 93 -19.19 13.21 24.08
C ALA A 93 -18.24 13.50 25.26
N TYR A 94 -18.00 12.50 26.11
CA TYR A 94 -17.12 12.62 27.26
C TYR A 94 -15.64 12.73 26.86
N GLY A 95 -14.95 13.73 27.42
CA GLY A 95 -13.54 14.02 27.15
C GLY A 95 -13.33 15.14 26.13
N ALA A 96 -12.17 15.12 25.46
CA ALA A 96 -11.77 16.11 24.47
C ALA A 96 -11.37 15.47 23.15
N TYR A 97 -11.76 16.13 22.05
CA TYR A 97 -11.64 15.70 20.67
C TYR A 97 -11.41 16.90 19.75
N SER A 98 -11.09 16.65 18.48
CA SER A 98 -10.92 17.69 17.45
C SER A 98 -11.51 17.23 16.10
N ILE A 99 -11.43 18.08 15.08
CA ILE A 99 -11.54 17.65 13.69
C ILE A 99 -10.31 18.10 12.90
N HIS A 100 -9.61 17.12 12.32
CA HIS A 100 -8.44 17.30 11.47
C HIS A 100 -8.73 16.74 10.06
N PRO A 101 -8.62 17.53 8.99
CA PRO A 101 -8.87 17.07 7.62
C PRO A 101 -7.57 16.68 6.90
N HIS A 102 -7.62 15.64 6.07
CA HIS A 102 -6.58 15.35 5.09
C HIS A 102 -6.90 16.02 3.74
N GLY A 103 -5.88 16.51 3.04
CA GLY A 103 -5.97 16.86 1.62
C GLY A 103 -6.66 18.19 1.25
N ILE A 104 -6.86 19.07 2.22
CA ILE A 104 -7.33 20.46 2.03
C ILE A 104 -6.35 21.45 2.67
N ALA A 105 -6.36 22.70 2.24
CA ALA A 105 -5.54 23.76 2.84
C ALA A 105 -6.27 24.36 4.05
N TYR A 106 -5.51 24.65 5.12
CA TYR A 106 -6.03 25.26 6.34
C TYR A 106 -5.00 26.16 7.02
N GLY A 107 -5.47 27.15 7.77
CA GLY A 107 -4.63 27.88 8.73
C GLY A 107 -4.38 27.06 9.99
N LYS A 108 -3.34 27.40 10.77
CA LYS A 108 -2.98 26.68 12.01
C LYS A 108 -4.11 26.67 13.05
N GLN A 109 -4.99 27.67 13.04
CA GLN A 109 -6.20 27.80 13.85
C GLN A 109 -7.41 26.98 13.35
N SER A 110 -7.20 26.08 12.39
CA SER A 110 -8.23 25.19 11.82
C SER A 110 -7.64 23.83 11.40
N GLU A 111 -6.55 23.42 12.05
CA GLU A 111 -5.89 22.13 11.83
C GLU A 111 -6.42 21.03 12.74
N GLY A 112 -6.74 21.37 14.00
CA GLY A 112 -7.27 20.43 14.99
C GLY A 112 -6.30 19.33 15.41
N ALA A 113 -4.99 19.60 15.50
CA ALA A 113 -3.98 18.60 15.84
C ALA A 113 -2.94 19.13 16.84
N TYR A 114 -3.08 18.70 18.10
CA TYR A 114 -2.21 19.13 19.19
C TYR A 114 -0.78 18.55 19.09
N TYR A 115 0.19 19.37 18.69
CA TYR A 115 1.62 19.05 18.74
C TYR A 115 2.50 20.29 18.98
N PHE A 116 3.82 20.09 19.14
CA PHE A 116 4.79 21.18 19.27
C PHE A 116 5.09 21.80 17.89
N ASP A 117 4.43 22.93 17.64
CA ASP A 117 4.39 23.68 16.38
C ASP A 117 4.88 25.14 16.51
N ASN A 118 5.08 25.61 17.75
CA ASN A 118 5.47 26.98 18.10
C ASN A 118 4.44 28.07 17.67
N THR A 119 3.15 27.76 17.71
CA THR A 119 2.04 28.71 17.49
C THR A 119 1.60 29.44 18.78
N SER A 120 0.74 30.45 18.64
CA SER A 120 0.14 31.16 19.77
C SER A 120 -1.01 30.37 20.40
N GLN A 121 -1.35 30.68 21.66
CA GLN A 121 -2.43 29.98 22.39
C GLN A 121 -3.82 30.08 21.73
N LYS A 122 -4.05 31.08 20.87
CA LYS A 122 -5.29 31.23 20.10
C LYS A 122 -5.35 30.28 18.90
N GLU A 123 -4.21 29.99 18.29
CA GLU A 123 -4.03 28.99 17.23
C GLU A 123 -3.93 27.55 17.80
N LYS A 124 -4.51 27.35 18.99
CA LYS A 124 -4.63 26.09 19.74
C LYS A 124 -6.01 25.92 20.38
N GLU A 125 -6.97 26.77 20.02
CA GLU A 125 -8.38 26.64 20.43
C GLU A 125 -9.09 25.54 19.61
N ASP A 126 -8.56 25.25 18.42
CA ASP A 126 -9.01 24.20 17.49
C ASP A 126 -8.38 22.83 17.77
N ASP A 127 -7.16 22.80 18.31
CA ASP A 127 -6.41 21.60 18.72
C ASP A 127 -7.22 20.70 19.68
N ILE A 128 -7.96 21.30 20.64
CA ILE A 128 -8.62 20.58 21.74
C ILE A 128 -10.01 21.17 22.05
N VAL A 129 -11.06 20.61 21.47
CA VAL A 129 -12.45 20.99 21.78
C VAL A 129 -12.96 20.16 22.97
N LEU A 130 -13.06 20.80 24.13
CA LEU A 130 -13.56 20.19 25.37
C LEU A 130 -15.07 19.85 25.28
N GLN A 131 -15.53 18.92 26.12
CA GLN A 131 -16.95 18.57 26.21
C GLN A 131 -17.85 19.81 26.44
N ASN A 132 -18.97 19.85 25.72
CA ASN A 132 -19.92 20.96 25.62
C ASN A 132 -19.34 22.28 25.10
N ARG A 133 -18.17 22.27 24.44
CA ARG A 133 -17.65 23.38 23.63
C ARG A 133 -17.93 23.16 22.15
N GLU A 134 -17.84 24.26 21.42
CA GLU A 134 -18.01 24.35 19.97
C GLU A 134 -16.86 25.17 19.41
N HIS A 135 -16.33 24.76 18.25
CA HIS A 135 -15.30 25.46 17.49
C HIS A 135 -15.70 25.53 16.01
N VAL A 136 -15.13 26.48 15.26
CA VAL A 136 -15.38 26.62 13.82
C VAL A 136 -14.08 26.50 13.05
N TYR A 137 -13.95 25.44 12.26
CA TYR A 137 -12.83 25.18 11.36
C TYR A 137 -13.10 25.78 9.98
N TYR A 138 -12.11 26.45 9.40
CA TYR A 138 -12.17 27.04 8.06
C TYR A 138 -11.12 26.39 7.16
N TRP A 139 -11.57 25.76 6.06
CA TRP A 139 -10.70 25.06 5.12
C TRP A 139 -10.96 25.53 3.69
N GLU A 140 -9.90 25.88 2.96
CA GLU A 140 -9.99 26.51 1.64
C GLU A 140 -9.69 25.49 0.52
N VAL A 141 -10.57 25.39 -0.48
CA VAL A 141 -10.34 24.53 -1.65
C VAL A 141 -9.57 25.29 -2.73
N THR A 142 -8.29 25.51 -2.46
CA THR A 142 -7.38 26.22 -3.36
C THR A 142 -7.09 25.43 -4.65
N PRO A 143 -6.60 26.08 -5.73
CA PRO A 143 -6.15 25.38 -6.93
C PRO A 143 -5.07 24.32 -6.67
N GLU A 144 -4.24 24.53 -5.64
CA GLU A 144 -3.12 23.67 -5.28
C GLU A 144 -3.56 22.39 -4.58
N VAL A 145 -4.73 22.34 -3.94
CA VAL A 145 -5.29 21.10 -3.36
C VAL A 145 -6.29 20.40 -4.29
N SER A 146 -6.70 21.08 -5.37
CA SER A 146 -7.73 20.59 -6.29
C SER A 146 -7.24 19.45 -7.22
N PRO A 147 -8.15 18.57 -7.70
CA PRO A 147 -7.80 17.47 -8.60
C PRO A 147 -7.26 17.96 -9.95
N GLN A 148 -6.20 17.34 -10.46
CA GLN A 148 -5.57 17.67 -11.74
C GLN A 148 -6.38 17.12 -12.93
N SER A 149 -5.99 17.44 -14.17
CA SER A 149 -6.66 16.95 -15.40
C SER A 149 -6.92 15.44 -15.37
N ASP A 150 -5.91 14.67 -14.96
CA ASP A 150 -5.85 13.21 -15.07
C ASP A 150 -6.44 12.50 -13.84
N ASP A 151 -6.65 13.23 -12.73
CA ASP A 151 -7.35 12.74 -11.55
C ASP A 151 -8.85 12.49 -11.85
N PRO A 152 -9.56 11.68 -11.04
CA PRO A 152 -11.02 11.58 -11.11
C PRO A 152 -11.73 12.92 -10.82
N THR A 153 -13.05 12.97 -11.08
CA THR A 153 -13.91 14.16 -10.88
C THR A 153 -13.83 14.74 -9.47
N CYS A 154 -13.77 13.86 -8.46
CA CYS A 154 -13.55 14.18 -7.06
C CYS A 154 -12.55 13.19 -6.46
N LEU A 155 -11.71 13.66 -5.54
CA LEU A 155 -10.73 12.85 -4.81
C LEU A 155 -11.24 12.53 -3.41
N THR A 156 -11.05 11.28 -2.98
CA THR A 156 -11.37 10.81 -1.63
C THR A 156 -10.29 11.22 -0.63
N TYR A 157 -10.66 11.95 0.41
CA TYR A 157 -9.89 12.15 1.64
C TYR A 157 -10.74 11.83 2.88
N THR A 158 -10.17 11.99 4.06
CA THR A 158 -10.80 11.71 5.36
C THR A 158 -10.67 12.91 6.29
N TYR A 159 -11.50 12.94 7.33
CA TYR A 159 -11.26 13.74 8.53
C TYR A 159 -11.41 12.86 9.78
N ILE A 160 -10.64 13.16 10.83
CA ILE A 160 -10.55 12.37 12.08
C ILE A 160 -10.40 13.30 13.28
N SER A 161 -10.62 12.79 14.51
CA SER A 161 -10.10 13.47 15.71
C SER A 161 -8.62 13.13 15.89
N HIS A 162 -7.79 14.14 16.14
CA HIS A 162 -6.33 14.02 16.21
C HIS A 162 -5.78 14.22 17.65
N GLN A 163 -6.65 14.38 18.66
CA GLN A 163 -6.21 14.51 20.06
C GLN A 163 -5.57 13.22 20.59
N ASN A 164 -6.08 12.06 20.19
CA ASN A 164 -5.37 10.78 20.29
C ASN A 164 -5.82 9.89 19.13
N VAL A 165 -5.18 10.03 17.96
CA VAL A 165 -5.57 9.33 16.71
C VAL A 165 -5.87 7.84 16.93
N VAL A 166 -5.07 7.13 17.72
CA VAL A 166 -5.28 5.69 18.01
C VAL A 166 -6.52 5.45 18.86
N GLY A 167 -6.72 6.20 19.95
CA GLY A 167 -7.89 6.03 20.81
C GLY A 167 -9.18 6.50 20.16
N ASP A 168 -9.10 7.61 19.44
CA ASP A 168 -10.24 8.34 18.88
C ASP A 168 -10.81 7.62 17.65
N TYR A 169 -9.95 7.13 16.75
CA TYR A 169 -10.37 6.30 15.63
C TYR A 169 -11.00 4.98 16.12
N ASN A 170 -10.38 4.28 17.08
CA ASN A 170 -10.94 3.04 17.62
C ASN A 170 -12.26 3.25 18.39
N SER A 171 -12.59 4.49 18.78
CA SER A 171 -13.92 4.85 19.32
C SER A 171 -14.91 5.36 18.27
N GLY A 172 -14.53 5.44 16.98
CA GLY A 172 -15.43 5.76 15.86
C GLY A 172 -15.26 7.13 15.20
N LEU A 173 -14.32 7.97 15.64
CA LEU A 173 -14.20 9.35 15.16
C LEU A 173 -13.46 9.48 13.81
N ILE A 174 -14.15 9.06 12.74
CA ILE A 174 -13.72 9.17 11.34
C ILE A 174 -14.88 9.55 10.42
N GLY A 175 -14.60 10.40 9.42
CA GLY A 175 -15.51 10.73 8.32
C GLY A 175 -14.78 10.95 7.00
N ALA A 176 -15.53 11.19 5.93
CA ALA A 176 -15.00 11.35 4.57
C ALA A 176 -15.13 12.79 4.06
N LEU A 177 -14.13 13.22 3.29
CA LEU A 177 -14.05 14.55 2.66
C LEU A 177 -13.77 14.36 1.16
N LEU A 178 -14.63 14.87 0.29
CA LEU A 178 -14.48 14.78 -1.16
C LEU A 178 -14.16 16.15 -1.76
N ILE A 179 -13.03 16.27 -2.45
CA ILE A 179 -12.59 17.51 -3.10
C ILE A 179 -12.72 17.37 -4.61
N CYS A 180 -13.49 18.27 -5.23
CA CYS A 180 -14.00 18.12 -6.59
C CYS A 180 -13.48 19.19 -7.57
N LYS A 181 -13.42 18.82 -8.86
CA LYS A 181 -13.14 19.75 -9.96
C LYS A 181 -14.25 20.81 -10.08
N PRO A 182 -13.94 22.06 -10.47
CA PRO A 182 -14.92 23.15 -10.55
C PRO A 182 -16.06 22.83 -11.52
N GLY A 183 -17.29 23.10 -11.12
CA GLY A 183 -18.51 22.82 -11.87
C GLY A 183 -18.99 21.36 -11.80
N SER A 184 -18.35 20.51 -10.99
CA SER A 184 -18.69 19.09 -10.86
C SER A 184 -19.81 18.81 -9.85
N LEU A 185 -20.08 19.73 -8.93
CA LEU A 185 -21.13 19.58 -7.91
C LEU A 185 -22.41 20.30 -8.33
N ASP A 186 -23.57 19.72 -8.05
CA ASP A 186 -24.86 20.41 -8.15
C ASP A 186 -25.13 21.32 -6.93
N GLU A 187 -26.32 21.93 -6.91
CA GLU A 187 -26.75 22.82 -5.83
C GLU A 187 -26.97 22.08 -4.50
N SER A 188 -27.28 20.78 -4.54
CA SER A 188 -27.34 19.92 -3.35
C SER A 188 -25.97 19.43 -2.87
N GLY A 189 -24.92 19.61 -3.70
CA GLY A 189 -23.57 19.14 -3.45
C GLY A 189 -23.29 17.72 -3.95
N GLN A 190 -24.14 17.12 -4.79
CA GLN A 190 -23.89 15.80 -5.40
C GLN A 190 -23.12 15.91 -6.72
N GLN A 191 -22.40 14.84 -7.11
CA GLN A 191 -21.63 14.81 -8.36
C GLN A 191 -22.53 14.78 -9.61
N ARG A 192 -22.39 15.78 -10.48
CA ARG A 192 -23.05 15.82 -11.79
C ARG A 192 -22.57 14.67 -12.68
N ARG A 193 -23.51 14.02 -13.39
CA ARG A 193 -23.27 12.89 -14.33
C ARG A 193 -22.77 11.59 -13.69
N VAL A 194 -22.73 11.51 -12.35
CA VAL A 194 -22.59 10.27 -11.58
C VAL A 194 -23.97 9.95 -11.03
N HIS A 195 -24.49 8.75 -11.27
CA HIS A 195 -25.84 8.39 -10.82
C HIS A 195 -25.87 7.86 -9.39
N HIS A 196 -24.78 7.22 -8.96
CA HIS A 196 -24.60 6.76 -7.59
C HIS A 196 -23.16 7.03 -7.12
N GLU A 197 -23.03 7.57 -5.92
CA GLU A 197 -21.77 7.82 -5.22
C GLU A 197 -21.81 7.04 -3.90
N TYR A 198 -20.82 6.19 -3.64
CA TYR A 198 -20.72 5.44 -2.38
C TYR A 198 -19.38 5.69 -1.70
N VAL A 199 -19.41 5.72 -0.37
CA VAL A 199 -18.21 5.77 0.47
C VAL A 199 -18.12 4.49 1.29
N PHE A 200 -17.02 3.76 1.14
CA PHE A 200 -16.75 2.51 1.86
C PHE A 200 -15.46 2.63 2.69
N LEU A 201 -15.64 2.69 4.01
CA LEU A 201 -14.61 2.54 5.03
C LEU A 201 -14.38 1.06 5.31
N PHE A 202 -13.25 0.54 4.84
CA PHE A 202 -12.69 -0.73 5.28
C PHE A 202 -11.94 -0.46 6.58
N GLY A 203 -12.66 -0.60 7.69
CA GLY A 203 -12.19 -0.26 9.02
C GLY A 203 -11.93 -1.50 9.86
N VAL A 204 -10.72 -1.64 10.38
CA VAL A 204 -10.42 -2.54 11.50
C VAL A 204 -10.40 -1.71 12.78
N PHE A 205 -11.17 -2.14 13.77
CA PHE A 205 -11.34 -1.48 15.06
C PHE A 205 -10.87 -2.41 16.19
N ASP A 206 -10.29 -1.85 17.25
CA ASP A 206 -9.73 -2.57 18.40
C ASP A 206 -10.30 -1.99 19.70
N GLU A 207 -11.27 -2.70 20.29
CA GLU A 207 -12.00 -2.22 21.48
C GLU A 207 -11.11 -2.08 22.72
N ASN A 208 -9.97 -2.78 22.77
CA ASN A 208 -8.99 -2.62 23.85
C ASN A 208 -8.19 -1.31 23.74
N LYS A 209 -8.16 -0.69 22.55
CA LYS A 209 -7.57 0.62 22.28
C LYS A 209 -8.59 1.77 22.25
N SER A 210 -9.88 1.47 22.06
CA SER A 210 -10.98 2.43 22.24
C SER A 210 -10.91 3.09 23.63
N ARG A 211 -11.41 4.34 23.73
CA ARG A 211 -11.56 5.04 25.01
C ARG A 211 -12.59 4.35 25.93
N TYR A 212 -13.59 3.69 25.36
CA TYR A 212 -14.70 3.02 26.06
C TYR A 212 -14.43 1.53 26.22
N LYS A 213 -13.45 1.19 27.06
CA LYS A 213 -13.01 -0.21 27.23
C LYS A 213 -14.12 -1.07 27.82
N PRO A 214 -14.38 -2.29 27.29
CA PRO A 214 -15.39 -3.18 27.85
C PRO A 214 -15.03 -3.62 29.28
N ASN A 215 -16.02 -3.63 30.17
CA ASN A 215 -15.84 -4.03 31.58
C ASN A 215 -15.67 -5.55 31.78
N SER A 216 -15.89 -6.35 30.73
CA SER A 216 -15.73 -7.81 30.76
C SER A 216 -14.26 -8.21 30.60
N PRO A 217 -13.78 -9.28 31.25
CA PRO A 217 -12.47 -9.85 30.93
C PRO A 217 -12.46 -10.27 29.45
N ALA A 218 -11.40 -9.88 28.75
CA ALA A 218 -11.36 -9.90 27.29
C ALA A 218 -11.69 -11.27 26.69
N SER A 219 -12.66 -11.30 25.77
CA SER A 219 -12.74 -12.34 24.75
C SER A 219 -11.68 -12.07 23.66
N ASP A 220 -11.31 -13.11 22.91
CA ASP A 220 -10.41 -12.96 21.77
C ASP A 220 -11.03 -12.10 20.63
N ASP A 221 -12.36 -11.91 20.62
CA ASP A 221 -13.10 -11.16 19.60
C ASP A 221 -13.28 -9.67 19.94
N HIS A 222 -12.17 -9.00 20.26
CA HIS A 222 -12.10 -7.54 20.50
C HIS A 222 -11.55 -6.75 19.28
N VAL A 223 -11.16 -7.44 18.21
CA VAL A 223 -10.71 -6.82 16.95
C VAL A 223 -11.76 -7.06 15.87
N LYS A 224 -12.51 -6.02 15.51
CA LYS A 224 -13.67 -6.12 14.62
C LYS A 224 -13.28 -5.62 13.22
N TYR A 225 -13.42 -6.50 12.22
CA TYR A 225 -13.12 -6.23 10.82
C TYR A 225 -14.42 -5.84 10.11
N THR A 226 -14.51 -4.63 9.54
CA THR A 226 -15.78 -4.06 9.09
C THR A 226 -15.76 -3.40 7.72
N ILE A 227 -16.95 -3.24 7.15
CA ILE A 227 -17.25 -2.23 6.12
C ILE A 227 -18.25 -1.25 6.74
N ASN A 228 -17.88 0.03 6.85
CA ASN A 228 -18.68 1.09 7.49
C ASN A 228 -19.15 0.75 8.93
N GLY A 229 -18.40 -0.06 9.68
CA GLY A 229 -18.81 -0.52 11.02
C GLY A 229 -19.71 -1.75 11.07
N TYR A 230 -20.04 -2.35 9.92
CA TYR A 230 -20.82 -3.60 9.83
C TYR A 230 -19.91 -4.82 9.68
N THR A 231 -20.19 -5.91 10.42
CA THR A 231 -19.47 -7.19 10.35
C THR A 231 -20.32 -8.28 9.68
N LYS A 232 -19.71 -9.43 9.30
CA LYS A 232 -20.44 -10.65 8.88
C LYS A 232 -21.49 -10.43 7.76
N GLY A 233 -21.30 -9.41 6.92
CA GLY A 233 -22.23 -9.06 5.84
C GLY A 233 -23.47 -8.24 6.24
N SER A 234 -23.56 -7.70 7.46
CA SER A 234 -24.74 -6.95 7.97
C SER A 234 -24.96 -5.56 7.36
N LEU A 235 -24.17 -5.17 6.35
CA LEU A 235 -24.25 -3.87 5.68
C LEU A 235 -25.63 -3.69 4.99
N PRO A 236 -26.41 -2.64 5.30
CA PRO A 236 -27.78 -2.51 4.79
C PRO A 236 -27.90 -2.52 3.26
N GLY A 237 -28.79 -3.36 2.74
CA GLY A 237 -29.06 -3.45 1.29
C GLY A 237 -29.57 -2.16 0.65
N GLN A 238 -30.18 -1.28 1.44
CA GLN A 238 -30.64 0.04 0.98
C GLN A 238 -29.45 1.01 0.75
N SER A 239 -28.33 0.80 1.43
CA SER A 239 -27.07 1.56 1.24
C SER A 239 -26.21 1.04 0.09
N THR A 240 -26.63 -0.03 -0.60
CA THR A 240 -25.83 -0.73 -1.64
C THR A 240 -26.61 -1.04 -2.92
N TYR A 241 -27.85 -0.54 -3.07
CA TYR A 241 -28.65 -0.73 -4.28
C TYR A 241 -28.16 0.13 -5.44
N MET A 242 -27.62 -0.52 -6.48
CA MET A 242 -27.10 0.10 -7.70
C MET A 242 -27.96 -0.25 -8.92
N CYS A 243 -28.22 0.72 -9.80
CA CYS A 243 -28.78 0.45 -11.12
C CYS A 243 -27.75 -0.20 -12.07
N ALA A 244 -28.21 -1.09 -12.96
CA ALA A 244 -27.36 -1.71 -13.97
C ALA A 244 -27.23 -0.84 -15.25
N HIS A 245 -26.11 -0.96 -15.97
CA HIS A 245 -25.69 -0.14 -17.12
C HIS A 245 -25.52 1.35 -16.78
N VAL A 246 -25.15 1.64 -15.53
CA VAL A 246 -25.07 2.98 -14.95
C VAL A 246 -23.69 3.22 -14.32
N SER A 247 -23.17 4.45 -14.43
CA SER A 247 -21.90 4.88 -13.87
C SER A 247 -21.97 5.10 -12.36
N VAL A 248 -20.99 4.56 -11.63
CA VAL A 248 -20.86 4.66 -10.18
C VAL A 248 -19.48 5.20 -9.81
N SER A 249 -19.43 6.14 -8.86
CA SER A 249 -18.19 6.57 -8.21
C SER A 249 -18.05 5.90 -6.84
N LEU A 250 -16.90 5.27 -6.60
CA LEU A 250 -16.57 4.53 -5.39
C LEU A 250 -15.42 5.23 -4.66
N HIS A 251 -15.73 5.75 -3.49
CA HIS A 251 -14.79 6.42 -2.60
C HIS A 251 -14.37 5.43 -1.50
N LEU A 252 -13.16 4.89 -1.62
CA LEU A 252 -12.68 3.81 -0.77
C LEU A 252 -11.68 4.36 0.26
N VAL A 253 -11.86 3.99 1.53
CA VAL A 253 -11.01 4.40 2.66
C VAL A 253 -10.55 3.15 3.39
N GLY A 254 -9.24 2.97 3.57
CA GLY A 254 -8.68 1.90 4.40
C GLY A 254 -8.18 2.47 5.72
N MET A 255 -8.65 1.97 6.86
CA MET A 255 -8.22 2.47 8.18
C MET A 255 -8.08 1.34 9.20
N SER A 256 -7.06 1.47 10.05
CA SER A 256 -6.77 0.60 11.19
C SER A 256 -5.81 1.33 12.12
N SER A 257 -5.80 0.97 13.41
CA SER A 257 -4.80 1.44 14.37
C SER A 257 -3.49 0.64 14.36
N GLU A 258 -3.41 -0.40 13.53
CA GLU A 258 -2.21 -1.19 13.23
C GLU A 258 -1.90 -1.12 11.73
N ALA A 259 -0.69 -1.53 11.33
CA ALA A 259 -0.34 -1.71 9.93
C ALA A 259 -1.11 -2.90 9.33
N GLU A 260 -2.09 -2.61 8.47
CA GLU A 260 -2.98 -3.58 7.83
C GLU A 260 -3.15 -3.25 6.35
N VAL A 261 -3.45 -4.28 5.54
CA VAL A 261 -3.59 -4.16 4.09
C VAL A 261 -4.94 -4.70 3.65
N PHE A 262 -5.64 -3.94 2.81
CA PHE A 262 -6.92 -4.29 2.22
C PHE A 262 -6.76 -4.47 0.71
N SER A 263 -7.46 -5.46 0.16
CA SER A 263 -7.48 -5.73 -1.29
C SER A 263 -8.92 -5.71 -1.77
N VAL A 264 -9.49 -4.52 -1.89
CA VAL A 264 -10.93 -4.31 -2.11
C VAL A 264 -11.32 -4.82 -3.50
N HIS A 265 -12.16 -5.85 -3.52
CA HIS A 265 -12.58 -6.55 -4.74
C HIS A 265 -14.11 -6.68 -4.75
N MET A 266 -14.70 -6.40 -5.91
CA MET A 266 -16.12 -6.60 -6.19
C MET A 266 -16.26 -7.77 -7.15
N ASN A 267 -16.88 -8.87 -6.70
CA ASN A 267 -16.99 -10.08 -7.49
C ASN A 267 -17.64 -9.82 -8.85
N GLY A 268 -17.10 -10.41 -9.91
CA GLY A 268 -17.64 -10.32 -11.27
C GLY A 268 -17.87 -8.90 -11.82
N GLN A 269 -17.25 -7.87 -11.23
CA GLN A 269 -17.13 -6.51 -11.75
C GLN A 269 -15.65 -6.22 -12.04
N VAL A 270 -15.38 -5.14 -12.77
CA VAL A 270 -14.02 -4.59 -12.90
C VAL A 270 -14.06 -3.09 -12.61
N LEU A 271 -13.02 -2.60 -11.94
CA LEU A 271 -12.92 -1.24 -11.45
C LEU A 271 -11.87 -0.48 -12.28
N GLN A 272 -12.08 0.82 -12.47
CA GLN A 272 -11.12 1.71 -13.08
C GLN A 272 -10.54 2.64 -12.01
N GLN A 273 -9.22 2.66 -11.87
CA GLN A 273 -8.50 3.51 -10.92
C GLN A 273 -7.35 4.23 -11.65
N ASN A 274 -7.28 5.56 -11.55
CA ASN A 274 -6.22 6.39 -12.13
C ASN A 274 -5.87 6.02 -13.60
N GLY A 275 -6.88 5.85 -14.45
CA GLY A 275 -6.69 5.50 -15.87
C GLY A 275 -6.32 4.03 -16.16
N HIS A 276 -6.29 3.15 -15.16
CA HIS A 276 -5.91 1.74 -15.26
C HIS A 276 -7.05 0.77 -14.91
N GLN A 277 -7.06 -0.41 -15.52
CA GLN A 277 -8.02 -1.50 -15.28
C GLN A 277 -7.62 -2.40 -14.10
N VAL A 278 -8.37 -2.38 -12.99
CA VAL A 278 -8.06 -3.15 -11.77
C VAL A 278 -9.21 -4.07 -11.34
N SER A 279 -8.87 -5.33 -11.02
CA SER A 279 -9.80 -6.28 -10.40
C SER A 279 -9.96 -6.05 -8.89
N SER A 280 -8.94 -5.46 -8.27
CA SER A 280 -8.84 -5.24 -6.83
C SER A 280 -8.08 -3.95 -6.55
N VAL A 281 -8.63 -3.06 -5.72
CA VAL A 281 -7.97 -1.84 -5.25
C VAL A 281 -7.20 -2.14 -3.98
N GLY A 282 -5.88 -1.99 -4.02
CA GLY A 282 -5.03 -2.09 -2.84
C GLY A 282 -5.12 -0.84 -1.98
N LEU A 283 -5.40 -0.99 -0.69
CA LEU A 283 -5.36 0.05 0.33
C LEU A 283 -4.51 -0.41 1.52
N ILE A 284 -3.99 0.55 2.27
CA ILE A 284 -3.32 0.35 3.57
C ILE A 284 -3.96 1.26 4.62
N SER A 285 -3.72 1.00 5.91
CA SER A 285 -4.17 1.86 7.02
C SER A 285 -3.84 3.34 6.78
N GLY A 286 -4.86 4.22 6.77
CA GLY A 286 -4.72 5.66 6.56
C GLY A 286 -4.79 6.12 5.10
N SER A 287 -4.88 5.21 4.12
CA SER A 287 -4.91 5.54 2.70
C SER A 287 -6.31 5.55 2.10
N THR A 288 -6.48 6.34 1.04
CA THR A 288 -7.73 6.48 0.30
C THR A 288 -7.54 6.20 -1.18
N ALA A 289 -8.62 5.80 -1.85
CA ALA A 289 -8.70 5.70 -3.29
C ALA A 289 -10.05 6.21 -3.80
N THR A 290 -10.09 6.52 -5.09
CA THR A 290 -11.31 6.72 -5.85
C THR A 290 -11.26 5.78 -7.05
N ALA A 291 -12.34 5.04 -7.29
CA ALA A 291 -12.49 4.16 -8.42
C ALA A 291 -13.85 4.39 -9.09
N SER A 292 -13.93 4.17 -10.39
CA SER A 292 -15.20 4.20 -11.14
C SER A 292 -15.52 2.83 -11.71
N MET A 293 -16.81 2.51 -11.81
CA MET A 293 -17.29 1.27 -12.44
C MET A 293 -18.63 1.46 -13.16
N VAL A 294 -18.98 0.48 -13.99
CA VAL A 294 -20.30 0.33 -14.60
C VAL A 294 -20.79 -1.09 -14.28
N ALA A 295 -21.95 -1.22 -13.65
CA ALA A 295 -22.50 -2.52 -13.26
C ALA A 295 -23.30 -3.14 -14.42
N LEU A 296 -22.76 -4.08 -15.20
CA LEU A 296 -23.52 -4.69 -16.31
C LEU A 296 -24.66 -5.61 -15.88
N TYR A 297 -24.40 -6.49 -14.91
CA TYR A 297 -25.27 -7.61 -14.60
C TYR A 297 -26.01 -7.43 -13.27
N THR A 298 -27.33 -7.55 -13.30
CA THR A 298 -28.21 -7.37 -12.13
C THR A 298 -27.97 -8.46 -11.08
N GLY A 299 -27.43 -8.10 -9.91
CA GLY A 299 -27.12 -9.04 -8.83
C GLY A 299 -26.70 -8.44 -7.49
N ARG A 300 -26.63 -9.30 -6.47
CA ARG A 300 -26.24 -9.01 -5.07
C ARG A 300 -24.73 -9.23 -4.85
N TRP A 301 -23.90 -8.63 -5.68
CA TRP A 301 -22.46 -8.92 -5.77
C TRP A 301 -21.69 -8.73 -4.45
N LEU A 302 -20.85 -9.72 -4.10
CA LEU A 302 -19.91 -9.62 -2.97
C LEU A 302 -18.92 -8.45 -3.15
N LEU A 303 -18.86 -7.59 -2.13
CA LEU A 303 -17.77 -6.64 -1.86
C LEU A 303 -16.93 -7.19 -0.69
N SER A 304 -15.62 -7.41 -0.88
CA SER A 304 -14.75 -7.95 0.18
C SER A 304 -13.30 -7.49 0.03
N SER A 305 -12.48 -7.70 1.07
CA SER A 305 -11.03 -7.50 1.00
C SER A 305 -10.35 -8.86 0.79
N TYR A 306 -9.70 -9.07 -0.36
CA TYR A 306 -9.15 -10.38 -0.75
C TYR A 306 -7.88 -10.83 0.00
N THR A 307 -7.57 -10.23 1.15
CA THR A 307 -6.61 -10.76 2.11
C THR A 307 -7.21 -11.96 2.85
N THR A 308 -6.38 -12.94 3.24
CA THR A 308 -6.82 -14.24 3.81
C THR A 308 -7.50 -14.15 5.19
N LYS A 309 -7.74 -12.94 5.69
CA LYS A 309 -8.50 -12.62 6.90
C LYS A 309 -9.95 -12.12 6.64
N HIS A 310 -10.32 -11.63 5.43
CA HIS A 310 -11.47 -10.70 5.26
C HIS A 310 -12.54 -11.04 4.14
N ILE A 311 -12.98 -12.29 3.87
CA ILE A 311 -13.81 -12.65 2.65
C ILE A 311 -15.01 -13.64 2.86
N GLU A 312 -16.30 -13.24 2.66
CA GLU A 312 -17.52 -14.13 2.48
C GLU A 312 -18.78 -13.41 1.77
N GLY A 313 -19.45 -13.95 0.69
CA GLY A 313 -20.93 -13.75 0.32
C GLY A 313 -21.53 -12.96 -0.94
N GLU A 314 -22.16 -13.60 -1.98
CA GLU A 314 -23.37 -13.10 -2.77
C GLU A 314 -23.34 -12.76 -4.34
N LEU A 315 -24.52 -12.61 -5.07
CA LEU A 315 -25.00 -13.28 -6.35
C LEU A 315 -25.50 -12.44 -7.64
N SER A 316 -26.32 -13.06 -8.56
CA SER A 316 -26.99 -12.76 -9.91
C SER A 316 -26.25 -12.25 -11.24
N SER A 317 -26.90 -12.10 -12.45
CA SER A 317 -26.26 -12.36 -13.80
C SER A 317 -26.95 -12.02 -15.21
N GLN A 318 -26.18 -12.04 -16.34
CA GLN A 318 -26.44 -12.55 -17.76
C GLN A 318 -26.49 -11.59 -19.02
N LYS A 319 -26.22 -11.91 -20.34
CA LYS A 319 -25.38 -12.88 -21.16
C LYS A 319 -25.65 -12.91 -22.73
N ARG A 320 -24.79 -12.42 -23.69
CA ARG A 320 -24.82 -12.78 -25.20
C ARG A 320 -23.44 -12.90 -25.93
N GLN A 321 -23.35 -13.20 -27.24
CA GLN A 321 -22.32 -14.04 -27.93
C GLN A 321 -21.04 -13.38 -28.52
N SER A 322 -19.95 -14.17 -28.64
CA SER A 322 -18.72 -13.92 -29.44
C SER A 322 -17.86 -15.21 -29.59
N ARG A 323 -16.59 -15.13 -30.06
CA ARG A 323 -15.65 -16.23 -30.39
C ARG A 323 -15.23 -17.08 -29.18
N GLU A 324 -15.17 -18.41 -29.32
CA GLU A 324 -14.95 -19.37 -28.20
C GLU A 324 -13.51 -19.94 -28.16
N TRP A 325 -12.86 -19.86 -27.00
CA TRP A 325 -11.66 -20.64 -26.62
C TRP A 325 -12.03 -21.73 -25.62
N LYS A 326 -11.49 -22.94 -25.77
CA LYS A 326 -11.85 -24.10 -24.94
C LYS A 326 -10.62 -24.70 -24.25
N TYR A 327 -10.71 -24.88 -22.93
CA TYR A 327 -9.68 -25.45 -22.05
C TYR A 327 -10.24 -26.66 -21.31
N PHE A 328 -9.42 -27.70 -21.12
CA PHE A 328 -9.75 -28.88 -20.30
C PHE A 328 -8.80 -28.90 -19.10
N ILE A 329 -9.31 -28.61 -17.90
CA ILE A 329 -8.52 -28.50 -16.68
C ILE A 329 -9.01 -29.52 -15.65
N ALA A 330 -8.09 -30.24 -15.02
CA ALA A 330 -8.42 -31.11 -13.89
C ALA A 330 -7.78 -30.60 -12.59
N ALA A 331 -8.44 -30.84 -11.46
CA ALA A 331 -7.82 -30.74 -10.13
C ALA A 331 -7.33 -32.13 -9.71
N GLU A 332 -6.03 -32.28 -9.47
CA GLU A 332 -5.36 -33.55 -9.17
C GLU A 332 -4.56 -33.46 -7.86
N GLU A 333 -4.61 -34.52 -7.04
CA GLU A 333 -3.78 -34.61 -5.82
C GLU A 333 -2.36 -35.07 -6.15
N VAL A 334 -1.36 -34.37 -5.62
CA VAL A 334 0.07 -34.60 -5.89
C VAL A 334 0.89 -34.49 -4.61
N ILE A 335 2.04 -35.15 -4.55
CA ILE A 335 3.07 -34.82 -3.56
C ILE A 335 3.91 -33.68 -4.16
N TRP A 336 3.80 -32.51 -3.56
CA TRP A 336 4.60 -31.34 -3.88
C TRP A 336 5.87 -31.32 -3.04
N ASP A 337 6.99 -30.96 -3.67
CA ASP A 337 8.27 -30.71 -3.01
C ASP A 337 8.61 -29.24 -3.19
N TYR A 338 8.70 -28.49 -2.09
CA TYR A 338 9.03 -27.06 -2.13
C TYR A 338 10.52 -26.80 -2.42
N PHE A 339 11.38 -27.81 -2.28
CA PHE A 339 12.82 -27.65 -2.47
C PHE A 339 13.47 -28.84 -3.21
N PRO A 340 13.06 -29.11 -4.47
CA PRO A 340 13.47 -30.30 -5.22
C PRO A 340 14.94 -30.28 -5.69
N THR A 341 15.65 -29.15 -5.51
CA THR A 341 17.07 -29.01 -5.82
C THR A 341 17.79 -28.50 -4.57
N VAL A 342 18.70 -29.30 -3.98
CA VAL A 342 19.48 -28.85 -2.81
C VAL A 342 20.60 -27.93 -3.28
N HIS A 343 20.39 -26.62 -3.20
CA HIS A 343 21.43 -25.62 -3.47
C HIS A 343 22.53 -25.68 -2.39
N GLN A 344 23.79 -25.49 -2.78
CA GLN A 344 24.94 -25.48 -1.86
C GLN A 344 24.97 -24.27 -0.89
N HIS A 345 24.13 -23.26 -1.11
CA HIS A 345 24.05 -22.02 -0.34
C HIS A 345 22.61 -21.78 0.15
N VAL A 346 22.10 -22.71 0.96
CA VAL A 346 20.89 -22.50 1.77
C VAL A 346 21.34 -22.12 3.18
N ASP A 347 20.74 -21.08 3.74
CA ASP A 347 20.97 -20.67 5.13
C ASP A 347 20.66 -21.83 6.09
N ALA A 348 21.53 -22.06 7.07
CA ALA A 348 21.37 -23.09 8.08
C ALA A 348 20.10 -22.88 8.91
N ASP A 349 19.76 -21.62 9.21
CA ASP A 349 18.56 -21.27 9.98
C ASP A 349 17.29 -21.56 9.17
N PHE A 350 17.27 -21.17 7.88
CA PHE A 350 16.16 -21.47 6.97
C PHE A 350 15.95 -22.98 6.77
N ASN A 351 17.04 -23.73 6.58
CA ASN A 351 17.01 -25.18 6.44
C ASN A 351 16.45 -25.85 7.71
N PHE A 352 16.93 -25.44 8.88
CA PHE A 352 16.43 -25.93 10.17
C PHE A 352 14.95 -25.58 10.41
N GLN A 353 14.52 -24.38 10.00
CA GLN A 353 13.16 -23.89 10.25
C GLN A 353 12.11 -24.56 9.35
N TYR A 354 12.34 -24.63 8.03
CA TYR A 354 11.31 -25.01 7.04
C TYR A 354 11.54 -26.36 6.34
N LEU A 355 12.79 -26.77 6.11
CA LEU A 355 13.09 -27.94 5.27
C LEU A 355 13.27 -29.23 6.09
N LYS A 356 13.80 -29.10 7.31
CA LYS A 356 14.15 -30.22 8.21
C LYS A 356 12.93 -31.01 8.70
N GLN A 357 12.70 -32.18 8.10
CA GLN A 357 11.77 -33.18 8.63
C GLN A 357 12.24 -33.71 10.00
N SER A 358 11.30 -34.00 10.90
CA SER A 358 11.54 -34.62 12.20
C SER A 358 10.28 -35.37 12.69
N PRO A 359 10.32 -36.13 13.80
CA PRO A 359 9.13 -36.69 14.41
C PRO A 359 8.04 -35.65 14.76
N THR A 360 8.39 -34.36 14.83
CA THR A 360 7.49 -33.24 15.12
C THR A 360 7.35 -32.22 13.98
N ARG A 361 7.99 -32.40 12.83
CA ARG A 361 7.95 -31.45 11.69
C ARG A 361 7.89 -32.16 10.33
N ILE A 362 7.01 -31.69 9.45
CA ILE A 362 6.74 -32.30 8.14
C ILE A 362 7.94 -32.17 7.18
N GLY A 363 8.64 -31.02 7.22
CA GLY A 363 9.78 -30.73 6.33
C GLY A 363 9.34 -30.23 4.95
N GLN A 364 10.12 -30.51 3.91
CA GLN A 364 9.95 -29.87 2.58
C GLN A 364 8.84 -30.44 1.67
N LYS A 365 8.20 -31.57 2.02
CA LYS A 365 7.24 -32.30 1.16
C LYS A 365 5.84 -32.33 1.74
N TYR A 366 4.85 -32.02 0.90
CA TYR A 366 3.44 -31.96 1.28
C TYR A 366 2.57 -32.55 0.17
N LYS A 367 1.58 -33.37 0.54
CA LYS A 367 0.41 -33.65 -0.29
C LYS A 367 -0.36 -32.35 -0.48
N LYS A 368 -0.63 -32.02 -1.75
CA LYS A 368 -1.31 -30.83 -2.24
C LYS A 368 -2.28 -31.21 -3.36
N VAL A 369 -3.06 -30.25 -3.84
CA VAL A 369 -3.88 -30.40 -5.04
C VAL A 369 -3.54 -29.28 -6.03
N VAL A 370 -3.43 -29.60 -7.31
CA VAL A 370 -3.00 -28.67 -8.36
C VAL A 370 -3.92 -28.74 -9.59
N TYR A 371 -3.96 -27.65 -10.35
CA TYR A 371 -4.62 -27.63 -11.66
C TYR A 371 -3.67 -28.14 -12.76
N THR A 372 -4.13 -29.06 -13.60
CA THR A 372 -3.39 -29.56 -14.78
C THR A 372 -4.21 -29.39 -16.05
N LEU A 373 -3.55 -29.05 -17.16
CA LEU A 373 -4.18 -28.95 -18.49
C LEU A 373 -4.16 -30.27 -19.27
N TYR A 374 -5.25 -30.56 -19.96
CA TYR A 374 -5.45 -31.75 -20.79
C TYR A 374 -5.80 -31.38 -22.24
N ASN A 375 -5.49 -32.29 -23.18
CA ASN A 375 -5.75 -32.07 -24.61
C ASN A 375 -7.25 -32.15 -24.99
N ASN A 376 -8.05 -32.91 -24.24
CA ASN A 376 -9.46 -33.20 -24.57
C ASN A 376 -10.27 -33.69 -23.36
N GLU A 377 -11.58 -33.90 -23.57
CA GLU A 377 -12.58 -34.29 -22.57
C GLU A 377 -12.39 -35.69 -21.96
N SER A 378 -11.47 -36.52 -22.46
CA SER A 378 -11.14 -37.79 -21.80
C SER A 378 -10.32 -37.59 -20.52
N PHE A 379 -9.59 -36.46 -20.42
CA PHE A 379 -8.60 -36.19 -19.38
C PHE A 379 -7.56 -37.32 -19.20
N THR A 380 -7.10 -37.90 -20.32
CA THR A 380 -6.04 -38.92 -20.35
C THR A 380 -4.66 -38.31 -20.64
N GLU A 381 -4.55 -37.53 -21.71
CA GLU A 381 -3.30 -36.91 -22.15
C GLU A 381 -3.18 -35.45 -21.69
N ARG A 382 -2.11 -35.16 -20.94
CA ARG A 382 -1.78 -33.82 -20.44
C ARG A 382 -1.20 -32.96 -21.56
N ALA A 383 -1.67 -31.71 -21.67
CA ALA A 383 -1.29 -30.78 -22.75
C ALA A 383 0.02 -30.03 -22.52
N GLU A 384 0.53 -30.01 -21.28
CA GLU A 384 1.67 -29.18 -20.90
C GLU A 384 3.02 -29.88 -21.15
N ASN A 385 3.88 -29.22 -21.92
CA ASN A 385 5.30 -29.58 -22.00
C ASN A 385 5.93 -29.51 -20.60
N LYS A 386 6.64 -30.58 -20.22
CA LYS A 386 7.40 -30.71 -18.96
C LYS A 386 8.27 -29.49 -18.64
N GLN A 387 8.88 -28.85 -19.65
CA GLN A 387 9.64 -27.60 -19.43
C GLN A 387 8.73 -26.47 -18.90
N ARG A 388 7.58 -26.21 -19.53
CA ARG A 388 6.67 -25.15 -19.09
C ARG A 388 6.05 -25.46 -17.74
N LYS A 389 5.80 -26.73 -17.43
CA LYS A 389 5.35 -27.13 -16.08
C LYS A 389 6.44 -26.89 -15.03
N ASN A 390 7.72 -27.13 -15.35
CA ASN A 390 8.83 -26.77 -14.45
C ASN A 390 8.97 -25.24 -14.27
N GLU A 391 8.70 -24.42 -15.30
CA GLU A 391 8.72 -22.95 -15.24
C GLU A 391 7.56 -22.37 -14.41
N LEU A 392 6.40 -23.01 -14.41
CA LEU A 392 5.20 -22.62 -13.65
C LEU A 392 5.18 -23.18 -12.22
N GLY A 393 5.87 -24.30 -11.98
CA GLY A 393 5.95 -24.96 -10.68
C GLY A 393 4.59 -25.52 -10.24
N ILE A 394 4.06 -25.00 -9.13
CA ILE A 394 2.77 -25.41 -8.57
C ILE A 394 1.57 -24.77 -9.30
N LEU A 395 1.80 -23.71 -10.08
CA LEU A 395 0.75 -22.95 -10.73
C LEU A 395 0.05 -23.76 -11.83
N GLY A 396 -1.26 -23.58 -11.91
CA GLY A 396 -2.07 -24.09 -13.01
C GLY A 396 -1.74 -23.47 -14.38
N PRO A 397 -2.33 -24.02 -15.46
CA PRO A 397 -2.11 -23.54 -16.83
C PRO A 397 -2.46 -22.06 -17.04
N VAL A 398 -1.65 -21.40 -17.87
CA VAL A 398 -1.89 -20.01 -18.29
C VAL A 398 -3.10 -19.93 -19.24
N ILE A 399 -4.26 -19.57 -18.68
CA ILE A 399 -5.46 -19.23 -19.47
C ILE A 399 -5.21 -17.88 -20.17
N ARG A 400 -5.59 -17.74 -21.44
CA ARG A 400 -5.44 -16.50 -22.22
C ARG A 400 -6.72 -16.17 -22.96
N ALA A 401 -7.04 -14.89 -23.06
CA ALA A 401 -8.16 -14.40 -23.86
C ALA A 401 -7.91 -12.98 -24.35
N GLN A 402 -8.57 -12.59 -25.43
CA GLN A 402 -8.61 -11.21 -25.92
C GLN A 402 -9.93 -10.54 -25.57
N THR A 403 -9.98 -9.22 -25.67
CA THR A 403 -11.23 -8.46 -25.67
C THR A 403 -12.25 -9.05 -26.65
N ARG A 404 -13.49 -9.17 -26.19
CA ARG A 404 -14.62 -9.86 -26.85
C ARG A 404 -14.53 -11.38 -26.92
N ASP A 405 -13.50 -12.06 -26.43
CA ASP A 405 -13.46 -13.53 -26.44
C ASP A 405 -14.37 -14.16 -25.37
N VAL A 406 -14.80 -15.40 -25.63
CA VAL A 406 -15.55 -16.28 -24.72
C VAL A 406 -14.61 -17.40 -24.26
N ILE A 407 -14.38 -17.52 -22.96
CA ILE A 407 -13.53 -18.55 -22.36
C ILE A 407 -14.41 -19.68 -21.85
N LYS A 408 -14.10 -20.90 -22.23
CA LYS A 408 -14.84 -22.10 -21.82
C LYS A 408 -13.90 -23.09 -21.14
N VAL A 409 -14.04 -23.25 -19.83
CA VAL A 409 -13.25 -24.21 -19.06
C VAL A 409 -14.12 -25.41 -18.71
N VAL A 410 -13.80 -26.55 -19.32
CA VAL A 410 -14.32 -27.85 -18.89
C VAL A 410 -13.44 -28.30 -17.73
N PHE A 411 -13.96 -28.14 -16.50
CA PHE A 411 -13.27 -28.47 -15.27
C PHE A 411 -13.71 -29.84 -14.73
N LYS A 412 -12.77 -30.76 -14.54
CA LYS A 412 -13.01 -32.09 -13.94
C LYS A 412 -12.33 -32.19 -12.58
N ASN A 413 -13.09 -32.55 -11.56
CA ASN A 413 -12.52 -32.78 -10.23
C ASN A 413 -12.05 -34.24 -10.10
N MET A 414 -10.74 -34.46 -9.96
CA MET A 414 -10.16 -35.79 -9.68
C MET A 414 -9.69 -35.95 -8.23
N ALA A 415 -9.86 -34.92 -7.41
CA ALA A 415 -9.45 -34.91 -6.00
C ALA A 415 -10.55 -35.44 -5.07
N SER A 416 -10.19 -35.71 -3.82
CA SER A 416 -11.07 -36.29 -2.78
C SER A 416 -12.13 -35.33 -2.21
N ARG A 417 -12.11 -34.05 -2.59
CA ARG A 417 -12.93 -32.97 -2.02
C ARG A 417 -13.58 -32.14 -3.12
N PRO A 418 -14.78 -31.55 -2.89
CA PRO A 418 -15.39 -30.63 -3.85
C PRO A 418 -14.55 -29.36 -4.03
N TYR A 419 -14.34 -28.96 -5.28
CA TYR A 419 -13.56 -27.78 -5.67
C TYR A 419 -14.22 -27.08 -6.85
N SER A 420 -13.79 -25.86 -7.18
CA SER A 420 -14.31 -25.08 -8.31
C SER A 420 -13.19 -24.36 -9.09
N ILE A 421 -13.56 -23.44 -9.97
CA ILE A 421 -12.63 -22.49 -10.59
C ILE A 421 -13.33 -21.13 -10.80
N TYR A 422 -12.76 -20.09 -10.20
CA TYR A 422 -13.19 -18.69 -10.26
C TYR A 422 -12.07 -17.79 -10.80
N PRO A 423 -12.29 -17.01 -11.87
CA PRO A 423 -11.30 -16.09 -12.44
C PRO A 423 -11.46 -14.66 -11.92
N HIS A 424 -10.35 -13.97 -11.68
CA HIS A 424 -10.34 -12.55 -11.32
C HIS A 424 -10.40 -11.65 -12.55
N GLY A 425 -11.05 -10.49 -12.42
CA GLY A 425 -11.03 -9.44 -13.44
C GLY A 425 -11.85 -9.74 -14.71
N LEU A 426 -12.86 -10.61 -14.63
CA LEU A 426 -13.81 -10.89 -15.72
C LEU A 426 -15.24 -10.62 -15.27
N ILE A 427 -15.99 -9.87 -16.08
CA ILE A 427 -17.41 -9.58 -15.82
C ILE A 427 -18.25 -10.77 -16.30
N MET A 428 -18.89 -11.48 -15.35
CA MET A 428 -19.43 -12.82 -15.59
C MET A 428 -20.89 -13.00 -15.16
N SER A 429 -21.53 -14.07 -15.62
CA SER A 429 -22.83 -14.50 -15.11
C SER A 429 -22.66 -15.51 -13.98
N LYS A 430 -23.36 -15.39 -12.85
CA LYS A 430 -23.28 -16.30 -11.69
C LYS A 430 -23.46 -17.79 -11.94
N SER A 431 -24.24 -18.16 -12.96
CA SER A 431 -24.27 -19.54 -13.48
C SER A 431 -22.90 -20.08 -13.96
N ASN A 432 -21.87 -19.23 -14.00
CA ASN A 432 -20.48 -19.51 -14.36
C ASN A 432 -19.47 -18.97 -13.32
N GLU A 433 -19.89 -18.57 -12.11
CA GLU A 433 -18.96 -18.01 -11.11
C GLU A 433 -18.19 -19.09 -10.33
N GLY A 434 -18.89 -20.11 -9.79
CA GLY A 434 -18.21 -21.19 -9.08
C GLY A 434 -17.80 -20.87 -7.63
N VAL A 435 -18.40 -19.86 -6.99
CA VAL A 435 -18.15 -19.53 -5.58
C VAL A 435 -19.25 -20.14 -4.69
N ASN A 436 -18.89 -20.65 -3.51
CA ASN A 436 -19.84 -21.03 -2.46
C ASN A 436 -19.97 -19.93 -1.39
N TYR A 437 -21.13 -19.85 -0.74
CA TYR A 437 -21.48 -18.82 0.24
C TYR A 437 -22.18 -19.43 1.47
N PRO A 438 -22.16 -18.77 2.65
CA PRO A 438 -22.69 -19.34 3.90
C PRO A 438 -24.22 -19.26 4.03
N GLU A 439 -24.80 -20.24 4.72
CA GLU A 439 -26.22 -20.21 5.12
C GLU A 439 -26.47 -19.09 6.13
N GLY A 440 -27.52 -18.29 5.90
CA GLY A 440 -27.95 -17.20 6.81
C GLY A 440 -28.18 -15.85 6.14
N ALA A 441 -27.65 -15.60 4.94
CA ALA A 441 -27.75 -14.32 4.22
C ALA A 441 -29.15 -13.97 3.65
N ALA A 442 -30.22 -14.57 4.18
CA ALA A 442 -31.59 -14.43 3.71
C ALA A 442 -32.60 -14.42 4.88
N VAL A 443 -32.88 -13.23 5.42
CA VAL A 443 -33.96 -12.80 6.35
C VAL A 443 -33.63 -11.32 6.71
N TYR A 444 -34.54 -10.35 6.89
CA TYR A 444 -35.99 -10.24 6.69
C TYR A 444 -36.33 -9.20 5.62
N LEU A 445 -37.51 -9.34 4.98
CA LEU A 445 -38.36 -8.19 4.64
C LEU A 445 -39.82 -8.57 4.91
N MET A 446 -40.50 -7.81 5.77
CA MET A 446 -41.93 -8.02 6.08
C MET A 446 -42.83 -7.38 5.01
N SER A 447 -43.15 -8.11 3.94
CA SER A 447 -44.39 -7.89 3.19
C SER A 447 -44.82 -9.13 2.40
N SER A 448 -46.12 -9.34 2.27
CA SER A 448 -46.72 -10.61 1.88
C SER A 448 -46.68 -10.89 0.38
N SER A 449 -45.67 -11.64 -0.10
CA SER A 449 -45.74 -12.51 -1.30
C SER A 449 -44.48 -13.37 -1.45
N VAL A 450 -44.52 -14.63 -1.01
CA VAL A 450 -43.37 -15.55 -1.16
C VAL A 450 -43.52 -16.42 -2.40
N MET A 451 -42.67 -16.20 -3.41
CA MET A 451 -42.37 -17.18 -4.43
C MET A 451 -41.01 -17.80 -4.13
N TRP A 452 -40.99 -19.07 -3.70
CA TRP A 452 -39.77 -19.78 -3.35
C TRP A 452 -38.93 -20.09 -4.61
N LEU A 453 -37.65 -19.73 -4.58
CA LEU A 453 -36.61 -20.38 -5.37
C LEU A 453 -35.77 -21.24 -4.41
N PRO A 454 -35.51 -22.53 -4.72
CA PRO A 454 -34.85 -23.44 -3.79
C PRO A 454 -33.35 -23.15 -3.68
N GLY A 455 -32.96 -22.39 -2.66
CA GLY A 455 -31.58 -22.09 -2.31
C GLY A 455 -30.86 -23.28 -1.66
N ASN A 456 -30.48 -24.29 -2.46
CA ASN A 456 -29.56 -25.35 -2.05
C ASN A 456 -28.79 -25.91 -3.26
N GLN A 457 -27.91 -25.09 -3.85
CA GLN A 457 -27.02 -25.49 -4.94
C GLN A 457 -25.58 -25.13 -4.59
N SER A 458 -24.80 -26.09 -4.08
CA SER A 458 -23.36 -25.92 -3.95
C SER A 458 -22.72 -25.81 -5.34
N HIS A 459 -22.06 -24.69 -5.63
CA HIS A 459 -21.34 -24.47 -6.89
C HIS A 459 -19.97 -25.18 -6.96
N GLY A 460 -19.55 -25.83 -5.88
CA GLY A 460 -18.41 -26.76 -5.85
C GLY A 460 -18.70 -28.06 -6.62
N VAL A 461 -17.83 -28.39 -7.57
CA VAL A 461 -17.89 -29.61 -8.38
C VAL A 461 -17.43 -30.79 -7.54
N GLN A 462 -18.30 -31.79 -7.36
CA GLN A 462 -18.02 -32.93 -6.48
C GLN A 462 -16.92 -33.86 -7.06
N PRO A 463 -16.23 -34.66 -6.23
CA PRO A 463 -15.25 -35.64 -6.69
C PRO A 463 -15.76 -36.51 -7.84
N GLY A 464 -14.95 -36.65 -8.89
CA GLY A 464 -15.27 -37.37 -10.13
C GLY A 464 -16.15 -36.61 -11.13
N GLN A 465 -16.86 -35.55 -10.72
CA GLN A 465 -17.74 -34.79 -11.61
C GLN A 465 -16.97 -33.84 -12.53
N THR A 466 -17.66 -33.38 -13.58
CA THR A 466 -17.15 -32.41 -14.57
C THR A 466 -18.18 -31.30 -14.76
N HIS A 467 -17.74 -30.05 -14.78
CA HIS A 467 -18.57 -28.85 -15.01
C HIS A 467 -17.96 -28.01 -16.15
N THR A 468 -18.76 -27.18 -16.82
CA THR A 468 -18.27 -26.31 -17.91
C THR A 468 -18.60 -24.86 -17.61
N TYR A 469 -17.59 -24.10 -17.19
CA TYR A 469 -17.67 -22.66 -16.95
C TYR A 469 -17.54 -21.89 -18.26
N VAL A 470 -18.38 -20.87 -18.47
CA VAL A 470 -18.37 -20.00 -19.67
C VAL A 470 -18.26 -18.52 -19.26
N TRP A 471 -17.07 -17.95 -19.37
CA TRP A 471 -16.77 -16.55 -19.09
C TRP A 471 -16.67 -15.73 -20.39
N LYS A 472 -16.76 -14.41 -20.28
CA LYS A 472 -16.71 -13.49 -21.43
C LYS A 472 -15.84 -12.30 -21.08
N VAL A 473 -14.95 -11.92 -21.99
CA VAL A 473 -14.14 -10.71 -21.89
C VAL A 473 -14.95 -9.58 -22.53
N SER A 474 -15.63 -8.76 -21.73
CA SER A 474 -16.30 -7.56 -22.23
C SER A 474 -15.28 -6.48 -22.62
N GLU A 475 -15.71 -5.49 -23.40
CA GLU A 475 -14.87 -4.33 -23.75
C GLU A 475 -14.51 -3.50 -22.51
N GLU A 476 -15.39 -3.50 -21.50
CA GLU A 476 -15.12 -2.97 -20.15
C GLU A 476 -14.02 -3.73 -19.38
N THR A 477 -13.51 -4.85 -19.91
CA THR A 477 -12.33 -5.56 -19.38
C THR A 477 -11.11 -5.49 -20.31
N GLU A 478 -11.16 -4.69 -21.39
CA GLU A 478 -9.99 -4.41 -22.23
C GLU A 478 -8.97 -3.56 -21.44
N PRO A 479 -7.68 -3.95 -21.40
CA PRO A 479 -6.63 -3.09 -20.86
C PRO A 479 -6.65 -1.70 -21.52
N LEU A 480 -6.60 -0.63 -20.72
CA LEU A 480 -6.67 0.76 -21.20
C LEU A 480 -5.36 1.19 -21.87
N ASP A 481 -5.29 2.38 -22.47
CA ASP A 481 -4.08 2.81 -23.19
C ASP A 481 -2.87 3.12 -22.31
N GLY A 482 -3.07 3.34 -21.01
CA GLY A 482 -2.00 3.30 -20.00
C GLY A 482 -1.57 1.89 -19.57
N ASP A 483 -2.31 0.84 -19.93
CA ASP A 483 -2.05 -0.54 -19.52
C ASP A 483 -1.20 -1.33 -20.53
N SER A 484 -0.44 -2.29 -20.00
CA SER A 484 0.26 -3.32 -20.77
C SER A 484 -0.66 -4.07 -21.73
N ARG A 485 -0.10 -4.55 -22.86
CA ARG A 485 -0.85 -5.32 -23.90
C ARG A 485 -1.67 -6.50 -23.35
N CYS A 486 -1.22 -7.08 -22.24
CA CYS A 486 -1.96 -8.05 -21.45
C CYS A 486 -1.87 -7.67 -19.96
N LEU A 487 -2.98 -7.83 -19.24
CA LEU A 487 -3.05 -7.73 -17.78
C LEU A 487 -3.02 -9.13 -17.17
N THR A 488 -2.16 -9.31 -16.17
CA THR A 488 -2.10 -10.54 -15.38
C THR A 488 -3.16 -10.51 -14.30
N ARG A 489 -4.01 -11.53 -14.28
CA ARG A 489 -4.98 -11.84 -13.22
C ARG A 489 -4.71 -13.27 -12.72
N MET A 490 -5.44 -13.70 -11.70
CA MET A 490 -5.38 -15.07 -11.17
C MET A 490 -6.74 -15.77 -11.27
N TYR A 491 -6.72 -17.10 -11.20
CA TYR A 491 -7.89 -17.93 -10.94
C TYR A 491 -7.60 -18.93 -9.83
N HIS A 492 -8.62 -19.34 -9.08
CA HIS A 492 -8.50 -20.26 -7.95
C HIS A 492 -9.82 -21.01 -7.69
N SER A 493 -9.82 -22.00 -6.80
CA SER A 493 -11.07 -22.59 -6.31
C SER A 493 -11.67 -21.69 -5.22
N ALA A 494 -12.99 -21.55 -5.24
CA ALA A 494 -13.74 -20.68 -4.35
C ALA A 494 -14.86 -21.44 -3.62
N VAL A 495 -14.63 -22.74 -3.35
CA VAL A 495 -15.42 -23.54 -2.40
C VAL A 495 -15.04 -23.16 -0.97
N ASN A 496 -13.75 -22.96 -0.71
CA ASN A 496 -13.25 -22.26 0.47
C ASN A 496 -11.94 -21.53 0.13
N THR A 497 -12.03 -20.29 -0.38
CA THR A 497 -10.89 -19.55 -0.97
C THR A 497 -9.59 -19.62 -0.14
N PRO A 498 -9.59 -19.37 1.20
CA PRO A 498 -8.35 -19.44 1.98
C PRO A 498 -7.73 -20.85 2.05
N ARG A 499 -8.54 -21.91 2.24
CA ARG A 499 -8.06 -23.30 2.34
C ARG A 499 -7.72 -23.90 0.99
N ASP A 500 -8.47 -23.56 -0.05
CA ASP A 500 -8.28 -24.08 -1.41
C ASP A 500 -6.98 -23.56 -2.03
N ILE A 501 -6.70 -22.25 -1.88
CA ILE A 501 -5.42 -21.64 -2.30
C ILE A 501 -4.28 -22.21 -1.46
N ALA A 502 -4.43 -22.30 -0.13
CA ALA A 502 -3.43 -22.92 0.74
C ALA A 502 -3.13 -24.39 0.34
N SER A 503 -4.14 -25.13 -0.12
CA SER A 503 -4.00 -26.51 -0.60
C SER A 503 -3.33 -26.62 -1.98
N GLY A 504 -3.30 -25.53 -2.78
CA GLY A 504 -2.57 -25.41 -4.04
C GLY A 504 -3.39 -25.00 -5.27
N LEU A 505 -4.71 -24.77 -5.15
CA LEU A 505 -5.57 -24.45 -6.30
C LEU A 505 -5.46 -22.99 -6.74
N ILE A 506 -4.42 -22.67 -7.51
CA ILE A 506 -4.21 -21.35 -8.09
C ILE A 506 -3.51 -21.40 -9.45
N GLY A 507 -3.81 -20.46 -10.34
CA GLY A 507 -3.14 -20.30 -11.64
C GLY A 507 -3.32 -18.90 -12.25
N PRO A 508 -2.52 -18.53 -13.26
CA PRO A 508 -2.59 -17.22 -13.91
C PRO A 508 -3.58 -17.20 -15.08
N ILE A 509 -4.27 -16.07 -15.26
CA ILE A 509 -5.10 -15.78 -16.44
C ILE A 509 -4.70 -14.42 -17.03
N LEU A 510 -4.42 -14.38 -18.34
CA LEU A 510 -4.01 -13.18 -19.06
C LEU A 510 -5.16 -12.64 -19.92
N ILE A 511 -5.53 -11.38 -19.68
CA ILE A 511 -6.53 -10.65 -20.47
C ILE A 511 -5.80 -9.65 -21.35
N CYS A 512 -5.90 -9.80 -22.67
CA CYS A 512 -5.10 -9.04 -23.64
C CYS A 512 -5.94 -8.12 -24.52
N LYS A 513 -5.39 -6.95 -24.89
CA LYS A 513 -5.99 -6.09 -25.91
C LYS A 513 -6.22 -6.86 -27.21
N SER A 514 -7.23 -6.47 -27.98
CA SER A 514 -7.56 -7.12 -29.26
C SER A 514 -6.35 -7.24 -30.21
N LYS A 515 -6.28 -8.33 -30.99
CA LYS A 515 -5.17 -8.73 -31.89
C LYS A 515 -3.79 -9.00 -31.24
N SER A 516 -3.56 -8.68 -29.97
CA SER A 516 -2.27 -8.89 -29.27
C SER A 516 -1.75 -10.34 -29.24
N LEU A 517 -2.59 -11.38 -29.11
CA LEU A 517 -2.13 -12.78 -28.99
C LEU A 517 -1.37 -13.31 -30.22
N ASN A 518 -1.47 -12.64 -31.37
CA ASN A 518 -0.67 -12.96 -32.56
C ASN A 518 0.77 -12.46 -32.45
N PHE A 519 1.04 -11.45 -31.61
CA PHE A 519 2.35 -10.83 -31.41
C PHE A 519 2.98 -11.30 -30.09
N LYS A 520 3.50 -12.53 -30.10
CA LYS A 520 4.26 -13.07 -28.96
C LYS A 520 5.51 -12.23 -28.69
N ALA A 521 5.79 -11.97 -27.41
CA ALA A 521 7.12 -11.55 -26.98
C ALA A 521 8.10 -12.74 -27.05
N ASP A 522 9.40 -12.47 -27.17
CA ASP A 522 10.42 -13.51 -27.36
C ASP A 522 10.44 -14.55 -26.23
N LYS A 523 10.13 -14.12 -25.00
CA LYS A 523 9.85 -14.99 -23.85
C LYS A 523 8.72 -14.40 -23.00
N GLU A 524 7.86 -15.28 -22.48
CA GLU A 524 6.74 -14.96 -21.59
C GLU A 524 6.97 -15.68 -20.25
N GLN A 525 7.48 -15.00 -19.23
CA GLN A 525 7.73 -15.57 -17.90
C GLN A 525 6.59 -15.24 -16.94
N HIS A 526 6.22 -16.21 -16.11
CA HIS A 526 5.35 -16.00 -14.95
C HIS A 526 6.16 -16.18 -13.67
N ALA A 527 5.85 -15.39 -12.65
CA ALA A 527 6.33 -15.59 -11.28
C ALA A 527 5.16 -15.26 -10.35
N MET A 528 4.94 -16.09 -9.34
CA MET A 528 3.96 -15.82 -8.29
C MET A 528 4.64 -15.94 -6.94
N PHE A 529 4.55 -14.88 -6.14
CA PHE A 529 5.04 -14.87 -4.77
C PHE A 529 3.89 -15.22 -3.85
N ALA A 530 3.92 -16.41 -3.26
CA ALA A 530 2.89 -16.95 -2.39
C ALA A 530 3.51 -17.50 -1.09
N ALA A 531 2.83 -17.28 0.02
CA ALA A 531 3.09 -17.96 1.29
C ALA A 531 1.99 -19.01 1.48
N PHE A 532 2.31 -20.27 1.19
CA PHE A 532 1.37 -21.38 1.35
C PHE A 532 1.35 -21.81 2.82
N ASP A 533 0.28 -21.42 3.51
CA ASP A 533 0.05 -21.78 4.91
C ASP A 533 -0.55 -23.19 5.00
N GLU A 534 0.31 -24.22 5.07
CA GLU A 534 -0.13 -25.63 5.06
C GLU A 534 -0.97 -25.98 6.31
N ASN A 535 -0.94 -25.16 7.37
CA ASN A 535 -1.83 -25.31 8.52
C ASN A 535 -3.32 -25.07 8.16
N LYS A 536 -3.58 -24.38 7.03
CA LYS A 536 -4.91 -24.17 6.45
C LYS A 536 -5.21 -25.12 5.28
N SER A 537 -4.25 -25.96 4.88
CA SER A 537 -4.43 -26.95 3.81
C SER A 537 -5.42 -28.05 4.21
N TRP A 538 -6.28 -28.46 3.27
CA TRP A 538 -7.19 -29.60 3.47
C TRP A 538 -6.47 -30.92 3.74
N TYR A 539 -5.17 -30.98 3.43
CA TYR A 539 -4.32 -32.18 3.52
C TYR A 539 -3.38 -32.16 4.73
N LEU A 540 -3.54 -31.24 5.69
CA LEU A 540 -2.70 -31.17 6.90
C LEU A 540 -2.65 -32.51 7.66
N GLU A 541 -3.80 -33.16 7.84
CA GLU A 541 -3.89 -34.46 8.53
C GLU A 541 -3.13 -35.57 7.79
N ASP A 542 -3.28 -35.63 6.46
CA ASP A 542 -2.56 -36.56 5.60
C ASP A 542 -1.04 -36.33 5.72
N ASN A 543 -0.61 -35.06 5.72
CA ASN A 543 0.80 -34.69 5.81
C ASN A 543 1.42 -34.99 7.18
N ILE A 544 0.71 -34.71 8.26
CA ILE A 544 1.12 -35.12 9.62
C ILE A 544 1.25 -36.65 9.67
N ARG A 545 0.28 -37.40 9.13
CA ARG A 545 0.28 -38.87 9.11
C ARG A 545 1.38 -39.48 8.24
N LEU A 546 1.75 -38.83 7.13
CA LEU A 546 2.74 -39.34 6.18
C LEU A 546 4.19 -39.03 6.59
N TYR A 547 4.44 -37.91 7.27
CA TYR A 547 5.79 -37.39 7.49
C TYR A 547 6.22 -37.25 8.96
N THR A 548 5.32 -37.38 9.94
CA THR A 548 5.61 -37.13 11.37
C THR A 548 5.05 -38.21 12.29
N ASP A 549 5.44 -38.18 13.58
CA ASP A 549 4.82 -38.99 14.61
C ASP A 549 3.60 -38.27 15.18
N GLN A 550 2.40 -38.75 14.83
CA GLN A 550 1.13 -38.16 15.25
C GLN A 550 1.00 -37.95 16.76
N THR A 551 1.68 -38.77 17.58
CA THR A 551 1.63 -38.67 19.06
C THR A 551 2.45 -37.50 19.62
N LYS A 552 3.33 -36.90 18.81
CA LYS A 552 4.29 -35.86 19.25
C LYS A 552 4.02 -34.47 18.66
N VAL A 553 3.10 -34.34 17.69
CA VAL A 553 2.80 -33.07 17.01
C VAL A 553 1.78 -32.25 17.81
N ASN A 554 2.24 -31.19 18.47
CA ASN A 554 1.36 -30.15 19.01
C ASN A 554 1.05 -29.11 17.92
N ARG A 555 -0.23 -28.92 17.60
CA ARG A 555 -0.71 -27.96 16.58
C ARG A 555 -0.77 -26.51 17.07
N ALA A 556 -0.87 -26.34 18.39
CA ALA A 556 -0.84 -25.03 19.04
C ALA A 556 0.60 -24.56 19.33
N ASP A 557 1.62 -25.36 18.99
CA ASP A 557 3.00 -24.90 19.00
C ASP A 557 3.23 -23.89 17.86
N VAL A 558 3.66 -22.69 18.25
CA VAL A 558 3.97 -21.58 17.34
C VAL A 558 5.08 -21.95 16.37
N ASP A 559 6.04 -22.78 16.80
CA ASP A 559 7.19 -23.16 15.98
C ASP A 559 6.85 -24.27 14.97
N PHE A 560 5.93 -25.18 15.31
CA PHE A 560 5.29 -26.07 14.33
C PHE A 560 4.46 -25.29 13.30
N TYR A 561 3.61 -24.36 13.76
CA TYR A 561 2.79 -23.55 12.85
C TYR A 561 3.67 -22.78 11.85
N ARG A 562 4.75 -22.15 12.33
CA ARG A 562 5.72 -21.42 11.51
C ARG A 562 6.45 -22.31 10.50
N SER A 563 6.85 -23.54 10.86
CA SER A 563 7.55 -24.42 9.92
C SER A 563 6.70 -24.83 8.71
N ASN A 564 5.37 -24.72 8.83
CA ASN A 564 4.41 -25.09 7.80
C ASN A 564 3.97 -23.90 6.91
N ILE A 565 4.51 -22.69 7.12
CA ILE A 565 4.26 -21.52 6.25
C ILE A 565 5.33 -21.50 5.16
N MET A 566 5.01 -22.06 3.99
CA MET A 566 5.98 -22.27 2.91
C MET A 566 6.01 -21.07 1.96
N HIS A 567 7.04 -20.23 2.09
CA HIS A 567 7.30 -19.09 1.22
C HIS A 567 7.90 -19.53 -0.13
N SER A 568 7.22 -19.25 -1.25
CA SER A 568 7.66 -19.67 -2.59
C SER A 568 8.88 -18.87 -3.09
N LYS A 569 10.04 -19.51 -3.17
CA LYS A 569 11.27 -18.90 -3.71
C LYS A 569 11.40 -19.14 -5.23
N PHE A 570 11.22 -18.11 -6.03
CA PHE A 570 11.55 -18.13 -7.47
C PHE A 570 13.03 -17.76 -7.69
N GLU A 571 13.77 -18.58 -8.43
CA GLU A 571 15.12 -18.26 -8.92
C GLU A 571 15.08 -18.01 -10.44
N ILE A 572 15.26 -16.75 -10.86
CA ILE A 572 15.43 -16.42 -12.28
C ILE A 572 16.88 -16.70 -12.66
N ARG A 573 17.16 -17.94 -13.05
CA ARG A 573 18.48 -18.37 -13.50
C ARG A 573 18.75 -17.87 -14.92
N TYR A 574 19.35 -16.69 -15.03
CA TYR A 574 19.92 -16.23 -16.30
C TYR A 574 20.97 -17.26 -16.77
N PRO A 575 20.88 -17.78 -18.01
CA PRO A 575 22.02 -18.41 -18.62
C PRO A 575 23.06 -17.30 -18.86
N TYR A 576 24.11 -17.28 -18.04
CA TYR A 576 25.31 -16.51 -18.38
C TYR A 576 25.76 -17.00 -19.75
N SER A 577 25.72 -16.11 -20.74
CA SER A 577 26.41 -16.37 -22.00
C SER A 577 27.88 -16.48 -21.68
N ASP A 578 28.52 -17.58 -22.10
CA ASP A 578 29.93 -17.91 -21.81
C ASP A 578 30.90 -17.07 -22.67
N TYR A 579 30.63 -15.76 -22.73
CA TYR A 579 31.39 -14.75 -23.44
C TYR A 579 32.58 -14.29 -22.60
N ASP A 580 33.53 -15.22 -22.44
CA ASP A 580 34.97 -14.94 -22.38
C ASP A 580 35.36 -13.76 -21.47
N THR A 581 34.89 -13.77 -20.21
CA THR A 581 35.42 -12.88 -19.16
C THR A 581 36.81 -13.34 -18.73
N LYS A 582 37.77 -13.25 -19.66
CA LYS A 582 39.21 -13.29 -19.38
C LYS A 582 39.54 -12.33 -18.26
N ASN A 583 40.53 -12.70 -17.46
CA ASN A 583 40.96 -12.02 -16.23
C ASN A 583 41.34 -10.55 -16.47
N LEU A 584 40.34 -9.67 -16.45
CA LEU A 584 40.53 -8.25 -16.15
C LEU A 584 40.72 -8.12 -14.65
N ASN A 585 41.94 -7.80 -14.21
CA ASN A 585 42.17 -7.32 -12.85
C ASN A 585 41.34 -6.03 -12.64
N LEU A 586 40.19 -6.14 -11.97
CA LEU A 586 39.37 -4.96 -11.68
C LEU A 586 40.14 -3.91 -10.87
N ASP A 587 41.10 -4.32 -10.05
CA ASP A 587 41.98 -3.40 -9.32
C ASP A 587 42.82 -2.52 -10.25
N ASP A 588 43.30 -3.03 -11.39
CA ASP A 588 44.15 -2.27 -12.31
C ASP A 588 43.30 -1.35 -13.21
N ALA A 589 42.09 -1.80 -13.59
CA ALA A 589 41.09 -0.94 -14.22
C ALA A 589 40.61 0.17 -13.26
N ALA A 590 40.36 -0.14 -11.99
CA ALA A 590 39.98 0.84 -10.96
C ALA A 590 41.09 1.87 -10.71
N LYS A 591 42.36 1.43 -10.60
CA LYS A 591 43.53 2.33 -10.52
C LYS A 591 43.66 3.24 -11.74
N TYR A 592 43.24 2.80 -12.93
CA TYR A 592 43.20 3.64 -14.13
C TYR A 592 42.08 4.69 -14.04
N TYR A 593 40.86 4.30 -13.67
CA TYR A 593 39.73 5.23 -13.54
C TYR A 593 39.91 6.24 -12.38
N LEU A 594 40.56 5.85 -11.29
CA LEU A 594 40.97 6.76 -10.21
C LEU A 594 42.01 7.81 -10.64
N LYS A 595 42.61 7.67 -11.83
CA LYS A 595 43.52 8.65 -12.45
C LYS A 595 42.89 9.40 -13.62
N SER A 596 41.72 8.98 -14.13
CA SER A 596 41.06 9.62 -15.27
C SER A 596 40.07 10.69 -14.82
N THR A 597 40.32 11.95 -15.20
CA THR A 597 39.42 13.09 -14.99
C THR A 597 38.29 13.16 -16.02
N ASP A 598 37.66 12.02 -16.34
CA ASP A 598 36.51 11.98 -17.25
C ASP A 598 35.25 12.51 -16.53
N PRO A 599 34.57 13.57 -17.03
CA PRO A 599 33.36 14.12 -16.42
C PRO A 599 32.15 13.16 -16.44
N ASN A 600 32.23 12.01 -17.13
CA ASN A 600 31.24 10.95 -17.08
C ASN A 600 31.45 9.99 -15.88
N ILE A 601 32.53 10.13 -15.11
CA ILE A 601 32.85 9.30 -13.94
C ILE A 601 32.68 10.12 -12.65
N LYS A 602 31.97 9.56 -11.67
CA LYS A 602 31.83 10.16 -10.33
C LYS A 602 32.39 9.23 -9.25
N THR A 603 33.44 9.68 -8.59
CA THR A 603 34.10 8.95 -7.50
C THR A 603 33.54 9.37 -6.13
N TYR A 604 33.23 8.39 -5.29
CA TYR A 604 32.79 8.55 -3.91
C TYR A 604 33.67 7.70 -2.99
N PHE A 605 34.17 8.29 -1.90
CA PHE A 605 34.90 7.60 -0.84
C PHE A 605 33.95 7.38 0.33
N ILE A 606 33.63 6.13 0.65
CA ILE A 606 32.65 5.76 1.67
C ILE A 606 33.25 4.72 2.61
N ALA A 607 33.07 4.88 3.92
CA ALA A 607 33.41 3.87 4.90
C ALA A 607 32.16 3.35 5.62
N ALA A 608 32.18 2.08 6.05
CA ALA A 608 31.26 1.58 7.07
C ALA A 608 31.96 1.70 8.44
N GLU A 609 31.37 2.46 9.38
CA GLU A 609 31.97 2.77 10.69
C GLU A 609 31.01 2.43 11.84
N GLU A 610 31.55 1.92 12.96
CA GLU A 610 30.77 1.73 14.19
C GLU A 610 30.51 3.07 14.90
N PHE A 611 29.26 3.29 15.31
CA PHE A 611 28.81 4.54 15.92
C PHE A 611 27.80 4.28 17.06
N GLN A 612 27.76 5.16 18.06
CA GLN A 612 26.70 5.14 19.09
C GLN A 612 25.54 6.02 18.63
N TRP A 613 24.47 5.38 18.18
CA TRP A 613 23.26 6.03 17.68
C TRP A 613 22.26 6.25 18.82
N ASP A 614 21.67 7.45 18.92
CA ASP A 614 20.59 7.75 19.85
C ASP A 614 19.29 8.01 19.07
N TYR A 615 18.35 7.06 19.16
CA TYR A 615 17.03 7.16 18.51
C TYR A 615 16.17 8.32 19.05
N GLY A 616 16.52 8.90 20.21
CA GLY A 616 15.82 10.03 20.83
C GLY A 616 16.10 11.40 20.19
N GLY A 617 17.13 11.52 19.35
CA GLY A 617 17.44 12.74 18.59
C GLY A 617 17.99 13.91 19.42
N TYR A 618 18.16 15.06 18.76
CA TYR A 618 18.91 16.21 19.27
C TYR A 618 18.02 17.32 19.88
N GLY A 619 17.19 17.00 20.87
CA GLY A 619 16.26 17.94 21.53
C GLY A 619 16.09 17.72 23.05
N GLN A 620 15.62 18.72 23.79
CA GLN A 620 15.44 18.59 25.25
C GLN A 620 14.15 17.83 25.62
N ARG A 621 14.29 16.92 26.59
CA ARG A 621 13.23 16.09 27.22
C ARG A 621 12.22 16.92 28.06
N ARG A 622 11.47 17.85 27.46
CA ARG A 622 10.74 18.89 28.21
C ARG A 622 9.22 18.78 28.36
N GLN A 623 8.49 17.98 27.57
CA GLN A 623 7.03 17.82 27.73
C GLN A 623 6.58 16.38 28.03
N ASP A 624 6.94 15.37 27.22
CA ASP A 624 6.52 13.96 27.45
C ASP A 624 7.31 13.22 28.55
N LYS A 625 7.50 13.87 29.71
CA LYS A 625 8.17 13.30 30.88
C LYS A 625 7.49 12.07 31.47
N VAL A 626 6.22 11.81 31.16
CA VAL A 626 5.38 10.81 31.85
C VAL A 626 5.58 9.39 31.33
N LEU A 627 6.06 9.20 30.08
CA LEU A 627 6.22 7.88 29.46
C LEU A 627 7.69 7.45 29.23
N GLN A 628 8.63 8.40 29.12
CA GLN A 628 10.00 8.11 28.66
C GLN A 628 11.01 7.67 29.73
N GLU A 629 10.70 7.69 31.03
CA GLU A 629 11.66 7.34 32.10
C GLU A 629 12.03 5.82 32.18
N SER A 630 11.69 5.02 31.17
CA SER A 630 11.73 3.55 31.22
C SER A 630 12.56 2.83 30.15
N ARG A 631 13.01 3.50 29.06
CA ARG A 631 13.69 2.84 27.93
C ARG A 631 14.99 3.52 27.54
N GLU A 632 16.04 2.73 27.32
CA GLU A 632 17.30 3.19 26.71
C GLU A 632 17.10 3.42 25.21
N THR A 633 17.61 4.53 24.68
CA THR A 633 17.55 4.90 23.25
C THR A 633 18.90 4.84 22.53
N ILE A 634 20.00 4.53 23.25
CA ILE A 634 21.38 4.58 22.74
C ILE A 634 21.88 3.16 22.41
N PHE A 635 22.23 2.92 21.16
CA PHE A 635 22.65 1.61 20.64
C PHE A 635 23.94 1.73 19.82
N THR A 636 24.84 0.74 19.92
CA THR A 636 25.94 0.58 18.96
C THR A 636 25.35 0.12 17.63
N LYS A 637 25.62 0.87 16.57
CA LYS A 637 25.19 0.63 15.18
C LYS A 637 26.40 0.75 14.25
N VAL A 638 26.21 0.42 12.98
CA VAL A 638 27.21 0.66 11.93
C VAL A 638 26.57 1.48 10.81
N ILE A 639 27.25 2.54 10.34
CA ILE A 639 26.68 3.52 9.40
C ILE A 639 27.63 3.77 8.22
N PHE A 640 27.06 4.15 7.06
CA PHE A 640 27.84 4.62 5.92
C PHE A 640 28.22 6.10 6.09
N ARG A 641 29.52 6.39 6.03
CA ARG A 641 30.08 7.74 6.16
C ARG A 641 30.92 8.11 4.94
N ARG A 642 30.80 9.36 4.47
CA ARG A 642 31.59 9.86 3.34
C ARG A 642 32.92 10.47 3.81
N TYR A 643 33.91 10.37 2.94
CA TYR A 643 35.23 10.99 3.06
C TYR A 643 35.52 11.86 1.83
N LEU A 644 36.44 12.82 2.00
CA LEU A 644 36.84 13.72 0.91
C LEU A 644 37.81 13.05 -0.08
N ASP A 645 38.59 12.07 0.38
CA ASP A 645 39.65 11.40 -0.40
C ASP A 645 39.77 9.89 -0.08
N SER A 646 40.65 9.21 -0.82
CA SER A 646 40.97 7.79 -0.62
C SER A 646 41.88 7.49 0.57
N THR A 647 42.28 8.50 1.36
CA THR A 647 43.08 8.28 2.58
C THR A 647 42.18 7.93 3.77
N PHE A 648 40.89 8.28 3.71
CA PHE A 648 39.90 8.09 4.78
C PHE A 648 40.27 8.78 6.10
N ASN A 649 41.07 9.86 6.05
CA ASN A 649 41.44 10.65 7.23
C ASN A 649 40.43 11.76 7.54
N ILE A 650 39.92 12.46 6.52
CA ILE A 650 39.02 13.61 6.68
C ILE A 650 37.59 13.19 6.29
N PRO A 651 36.68 12.99 7.27
CA PRO A 651 35.28 12.70 6.99
C PRO A 651 34.57 13.95 6.44
N ASP A 652 33.66 13.73 5.52
CA ASP A 652 32.78 14.77 4.98
C ASP A 652 31.72 15.14 6.03
N ILE A 653 31.60 16.42 6.36
CA ILE A 653 30.73 16.92 7.43
C ILE A 653 29.45 17.47 6.79
N ARG A 654 28.30 16.87 7.15
CA ARG A 654 26.99 17.26 6.64
C ARG A 654 26.68 18.73 6.99
N GLY A 655 26.33 19.53 5.98
CA GLY A 655 25.80 20.88 6.16
C GLY A 655 24.29 20.88 6.48
N GLU A 656 23.70 22.06 6.64
CA GLU A 656 22.26 22.22 6.94
C GLU A 656 21.34 21.52 5.92
N LEU A 657 21.76 21.42 4.65
CA LEU A 657 21.01 20.70 3.61
C LEU A 657 20.88 19.19 3.88
N ASP A 658 21.88 18.59 4.54
CA ASP A 658 22.00 17.14 4.79
C ASP A 658 21.74 16.77 6.27
N GLU A 659 21.41 17.74 7.14
CA GLU A 659 21.09 17.50 8.57
C GLU A 659 19.95 16.49 8.72
N HIS A 660 18.97 16.53 7.81
CA HIS A 660 17.79 15.67 7.83
C HIS A 660 18.11 14.18 7.56
N LEU A 661 19.27 13.83 7.01
CA LEU A 661 19.56 12.44 6.58
C LEU A 661 19.60 11.43 7.75
N GLY A 662 19.86 11.88 8.99
CA GLY A 662 19.87 11.00 10.16
C GLY A 662 20.81 9.80 9.98
N ILE A 663 20.30 8.58 10.14
CA ILE A 663 21.08 7.33 10.01
C ILE A 663 21.46 6.99 8.56
N LEU A 664 20.78 7.57 7.55
CA LEU A 664 21.08 7.31 6.15
C LEU A 664 22.53 7.65 5.81
N GLY A 665 23.12 6.85 4.93
CA GLY A 665 24.41 7.13 4.30
C GLY A 665 24.40 8.39 3.44
N PRO A 666 25.58 8.83 2.97
CA PRO A 666 25.74 9.98 2.09
C PRO A 666 24.93 9.85 0.79
N LEU A 667 24.33 10.95 0.35
CA LEU A 667 23.53 11.02 -0.88
C LEU A 667 24.41 10.94 -2.13
N ILE A 668 24.32 9.83 -2.85
CA ILE A 668 25.01 9.61 -4.13
C ILE A 668 24.13 10.18 -5.25
N LYS A 669 24.67 11.03 -6.15
CA LYS A 669 23.92 11.68 -7.24
C LYS A 669 24.60 11.48 -8.60
N ALA A 670 23.96 10.77 -9.52
CA ALA A 670 24.48 10.50 -10.87
C ALA A 670 23.48 10.85 -11.98
N GLU A 671 23.98 11.06 -13.20
CA GLU A 671 23.14 11.20 -14.39
C GLU A 671 23.14 9.93 -15.25
N VAL A 672 22.08 9.74 -16.05
CA VAL A 672 22.01 8.67 -17.06
C VAL A 672 23.22 8.73 -18.01
N GLY A 673 23.90 7.59 -18.16
CA GLY A 673 25.12 7.44 -18.94
C GLY A 673 26.42 7.65 -18.16
N GLN A 674 26.37 8.10 -16.90
CA GLN A 674 27.56 8.19 -16.04
C GLN A 674 27.92 6.84 -15.42
N SER A 675 29.18 6.70 -15.00
CA SER A 675 29.65 5.60 -14.14
C SER A 675 29.95 6.11 -12.74
N ILE A 676 29.51 5.38 -11.72
CA ILE A 676 29.77 5.69 -10.31
C ILE A 676 30.90 4.75 -9.85
N VAL A 677 31.95 5.32 -9.28
CA VAL A 677 33.06 4.57 -8.67
C VAL A 677 32.96 4.79 -7.16
N VAL A 678 32.71 3.73 -6.40
CA VAL A 678 32.65 3.79 -4.94
C VAL A 678 33.86 3.07 -4.37
N VAL A 679 34.81 3.83 -3.84
CA VAL A 679 35.91 3.29 -3.04
C VAL A 679 35.38 3.07 -1.64
N PHE A 680 35.16 1.81 -1.28
CA PHE A 680 34.54 1.41 -0.03
C PHE A 680 35.58 0.82 0.93
N LYS A 681 35.68 1.39 2.14
CA LYS A 681 36.53 0.91 3.23
C LYS A 681 35.68 0.34 4.36
N ASN A 682 36.00 -0.86 4.83
CA ASN A 682 35.30 -1.43 5.97
C ASN A 682 36.07 -1.17 7.27
N ASN A 683 35.60 -0.21 8.10
CA ASN A 683 36.14 0.04 9.45
C ASN A 683 35.35 -0.75 10.54
N GLY A 684 34.39 -1.59 10.17
CA GLY A 684 33.57 -2.40 11.08
C GLY A 684 34.19 -3.75 11.45
N ASN A 685 33.63 -4.39 12.48
CA ASN A 685 34.14 -5.67 13.03
C ASN A 685 33.79 -6.94 12.23
N ARG A 686 32.97 -6.83 11.17
CA ARG A 686 32.43 -7.93 10.34
C ARG A 686 32.63 -7.62 8.87
N PRO A 687 32.67 -8.62 7.97
CA PRO A 687 32.62 -8.37 6.53
C PRO A 687 31.30 -7.66 6.18
N TYR A 688 31.40 -6.58 5.40
CA TYR A 688 30.27 -5.80 4.90
C TYR A 688 30.50 -5.49 3.41
N SER A 689 29.48 -4.96 2.73
CA SER A 689 29.58 -4.55 1.33
C SER A 689 28.72 -3.30 1.05
N ILE A 690 28.71 -2.83 -0.20
CA ILE A 690 27.83 -1.75 -0.64
C ILE A 690 27.35 -2.00 -2.08
N HIS A 691 26.02 -2.11 -2.24
CA HIS A 691 25.37 -2.41 -3.52
C HIS A 691 24.17 -1.50 -3.76
N PRO A 692 23.95 -1.03 -5.00
CA PRO A 692 22.81 -0.20 -5.37
C PRO A 692 21.63 -1.04 -5.87
N ASN A 693 20.41 -0.59 -5.58
CA ASN A 693 19.23 -1.02 -6.33
C ASN A 693 19.18 -0.35 -7.71
N GLY A 694 18.61 -1.04 -8.69
CA GLY A 694 18.39 -0.55 -10.07
C GLY A 694 19.63 -0.44 -10.96
N VAL A 695 20.78 0.03 -10.44
CA VAL A 695 22.00 0.28 -11.24
C VAL A 695 22.76 -1.02 -11.51
N SER A 696 23.28 -1.19 -12.73
CA SER A 696 24.09 -2.38 -13.09
C SER A 696 25.50 -2.31 -12.51
N TYR A 697 25.98 -3.43 -11.93
CA TYR A 697 27.31 -3.58 -11.34
C TYR A 697 27.94 -4.92 -11.74
N THR A 698 29.25 -5.07 -11.60
CA THR A 698 30.00 -6.21 -12.16
C THR A 698 30.11 -7.42 -11.24
N LYS A 699 30.17 -7.24 -9.91
CA LYS A 699 30.35 -8.35 -8.96
C LYS A 699 29.86 -7.99 -7.55
N LEU A 700 29.20 -8.95 -6.89
CA LEU A 700 29.04 -8.97 -5.44
C LEU A 700 30.35 -9.49 -4.81
N THR A 701 31.03 -8.64 -4.06
CA THR A 701 32.24 -8.99 -3.31
C THR A 701 32.10 -8.47 -1.88
N GLU A 702 32.31 -9.34 -0.91
CA GLU A 702 32.35 -9.00 0.52
C GLU A 702 33.69 -8.36 0.87
N VAL A 703 33.68 -7.32 1.70
CA VAL A 703 34.88 -6.56 2.06
C VAL A 703 35.20 -6.84 3.52
N GLN A 704 36.31 -7.53 3.75
CA GLN A 704 36.73 -7.95 5.09
C GLN A 704 37.09 -6.74 5.98
N PRO A 705 37.01 -6.86 7.32
CA PRO A 705 37.41 -5.81 8.26
C PRO A 705 38.78 -5.20 7.94
N ASN A 706 38.88 -3.88 8.02
CA ASN A 706 40.04 -3.05 7.67
C ASN A 706 40.51 -3.11 6.21
N SER A 707 39.85 -3.87 5.32
CA SER A 707 40.15 -3.88 3.89
C SER A 707 39.38 -2.80 3.12
N THR A 708 39.81 -2.53 1.89
CA THR A 708 39.20 -1.55 0.98
C THR A 708 38.98 -2.20 -0.38
N PHE A 709 37.82 -1.96 -1.00
CA PHE A 709 37.47 -2.47 -2.33
C PHE A 709 36.83 -1.36 -3.17
N THR A 710 37.00 -1.39 -4.50
CA THR A 710 36.41 -0.41 -5.40
C THR A 710 35.27 -1.02 -6.20
N TYR A 711 34.04 -0.56 -5.97
CA TYR A 711 32.89 -0.93 -6.78
C TYR A 711 32.73 0.04 -7.96
N MET A 712 32.31 -0.49 -9.11
CA MET A 712 31.96 0.28 -10.30
C MET A 712 30.53 -0.02 -10.71
N TRP A 713 29.69 1.01 -10.76
CA TRP A 713 28.27 0.92 -11.11
C TRP A 713 28.00 1.72 -12.40
N LYS A 714 27.32 1.13 -13.38
CA LYS A 714 27.01 1.76 -14.68
C LYS A 714 25.53 2.16 -14.74
N VAL A 715 25.28 3.47 -14.88
CA VAL A 715 23.94 4.08 -14.85
C VAL A 715 23.32 4.05 -16.24
N ASN A 716 22.74 2.90 -16.59
CA ASN A 716 22.07 2.68 -17.89
C ASN A 716 20.78 3.52 -18.00
N SER A 717 20.33 3.77 -19.24
CA SER A 717 19.09 4.50 -19.57
C SER A 717 17.88 4.06 -18.75
N ASN A 718 17.69 2.74 -18.62
CA ASN A 718 16.50 2.13 -18.03
C ASN A 718 16.36 2.42 -16.52
N VAL A 719 17.45 2.82 -15.87
CA VAL A 719 17.54 3.06 -14.43
C VAL A 719 17.15 4.49 -14.07
N GLY A 720 17.31 5.44 -15.00
CA GLY A 720 16.88 6.82 -14.86
C GLY A 720 15.40 7.02 -15.20
N PRO A 721 14.87 8.24 -14.94
CA PRO A 721 13.47 8.56 -15.17
C PRO A 721 13.14 8.71 -16.67
N SER A 722 11.94 8.25 -17.05
CA SER A 722 11.34 8.50 -18.37
C SER A 722 11.14 10.01 -18.64
N GLU A 723 10.82 10.41 -19.87
CA GLU A 723 10.65 11.84 -20.21
C GLU A 723 9.50 12.52 -19.45
N HIS A 724 8.37 11.82 -19.27
CA HIS A 724 7.19 12.29 -18.56
C HIS A 724 7.30 12.25 -17.02
N GLU A 725 8.26 11.48 -16.49
CA GLU A 725 8.53 11.36 -15.04
C GLU A 725 9.23 12.59 -14.46
N SER A 726 9.35 12.62 -13.12
CA SER A 726 10.24 13.52 -12.39
C SER A 726 11.67 13.55 -12.95
N ALA A 727 12.36 14.68 -12.84
CA ALA A 727 13.71 14.85 -13.40
C ALA A 727 14.78 13.92 -12.81
N CYS A 728 14.50 13.32 -11.65
CA CYS A 728 15.33 12.30 -11.00
C CYS A 728 14.45 11.18 -10.39
N ARG A 729 14.99 9.95 -10.36
CA ARG A 729 14.42 8.75 -9.73
C ARG A 729 15.33 8.32 -8.57
N THR A 730 14.73 7.91 -7.45
CA THR A 730 15.46 7.44 -6.26
C THR A 730 15.62 5.93 -6.29
N TRP A 731 16.76 5.47 -5.78
CA TRP A 731 17.12 4.10 -5.48
C TRP A 731 17.78 4.06 -4.10
N THR A 732 17.84 2.88 -3.48
CA THR A 732 18.60 2.65 -2.24
C THR A 732 19.95 2.02 -2.54
N TYR A 733 20.87 2.12 -1.58
CA TYR A 733 22.04 1.25 -1.49
C TYR A 733 22.21 0.72 -0.07
N TYR A 734 22.72 -0.51 0.07
CA TYR A 734 22.86 -1.22 1.33
C TYR A 734 23.93 -2.33 1.24
N SER A 735 24.23 -3.02 2.34
CA SER A 735 25.15 -4.16 2.35
C SER A 735 24.44 -5.47 1.97
N GLY A 736 25.06 -6.25 1.10
CA GLY A 736 24.53 -7.51 0.57
C GLY A 736 24.95 -8.77 1.32
N VAL A 737 25.80 -8.66 2.34
CA VAL A 737 26.30 -9.81 3.11
C VAL A 737 25.16 -10.47 3.88
N ASN A 738 24.38 -9.67 4.62
CA ASN A 738 23.05 -10.07 5.09
C ASN A 738 22.12 -8.85 5.07
N PRO A 739 21.34 -8.61 3.99
CA PRO A 739 20.56 -7.38 3.85
C PRO A 739 19.65 -7.06 5.04
N GLU A 740 18.99 -8.05 5.61
CA GLU A 740 18.08 -7.87 6.74
C GLU A 740 18.83 -7.41 8.00
N LYS A 741 19.87 -8.14 8.41
CA LYS A 741 20.66 -7.82 9.61
C LYS A 741 21.55 -6.59 9.40
N ASP A 742 22.07 -6.35 8.20
CA ASP A 742 22.94 -5.22 7.89
C ASP A 742 22.15 -3.90 7.85
N ILE A 743 20.96 -3.87 7.22
CA ILE A 743 20.09 -2.69 7.23
C ILE A 743 19.58 -2.42 8.66
N HIS A 744 19.13 -3.44 9.39
CA HIS A 744 18.76 -3.26 10.81
C HIS A 744 19.96 -2.82 11.69
N SER A 745 21.20 -3.18 11.33
CA SER A 745 22.41 -2.67 11.99
C SER A 745 22.76 -1.22 11.62
N GLY A 746 22.25 -0.71 10.49
CA GLY A 746 22.34 0.69 10.06
C GLY A 746 22.89 0.93 8.63
N LEU A 747 23.23 -0.11 7.86
CA LEU A 747 23.84 0.03 6.53
C LEU A 747 22.82 0.27 5.41
N ILE A 748 22.33 1.51 5.31
CA ILE A 748 21.42 1.97 4.26
C ILE A 748 21.73 3.41 3.84
N GLY A 749 21.56 3.75 2.55
CA GLY A 749 21.68 5.12 2.05
C GLY A 749 20.95 5.37 0.72
N PRO A 750 20.78 6.65 0.32
CA PRO A 750 20.03 7.03 -0.88
C PRO A 750 20.92 7.27 -2.11
N LEU A 751 20.45 6.80 -3.26
CA LEU A 751 21.05 6.96 -4.58
C LEU A 751 20.07 7.65 -5.52
N LEU A 752 20.40 8.85 -6.00
CA LEU A 752 19.57 9.64 -6.89
C LEU A 752 20.11 9.60 -8.32
N VAL A 753 19.30 9.08 -9.25
CA VAL A 753 19.63 9.01 -10.69
C VAL A 753 18.79 10.01 -11.46
N CYS A 754 19.45 11.00 -12.07
CA CYS A 754 18.81 12.09 -12.80
C CYS A 754 18.94 11.97 -14.32
N ARG A 755 18.04 12.62 -15.05
CA ARG A 755 18.14 12.78 -16.51
C ARG A 755 19.40 13.57 -16.87
N LYS A 756 20.06 13.23 -17.98
CA LYS A 756 21.31 13.89 -18.42
C LYS A 756 21.14 15.40 -18.56
N GLY A 757 22.06 16.19 -17.99
CA GLY A 757 22.01 17.64 -17.95
C GLY A 757 21.18 18.25 -16.82
N THR A 758 20.69 17.46 -15.86
CA THR A 758 19.87 17.95 -14.72
C THR A 758 20.72 18.40 -13.54
N LEU A 759 21.78 17.66 -13.20
CA LEU A 759 22.69 17.98 -12.09
C LEU A 759 23.67 19.09 -12.43
N THR A 760 23.84 19.40 -13.71
CA THR A 760 24.66 20.52 -14.22
C THR A 760 23.83 21.80 -14.45
N LYS A 761 22.51 21.69 -14.59
CA LYS A 761 21.57 22.81 -14.73
C LYS A 761 20.64 22.99 -13.53
N SER A 762 20.97 22.38 -12.38
CA SER A 762 20.06 22.32 -11.22
C SER A 762 19.69 23.73 -10.75
N PRO A 763 18.42 24.16 -10.85
CA PRO A 763 18.02 25.48 -10.37
C PRO A 763 18.23 25.54 -8.86
N THR A 764 18.79 26.64 -8.38
CA THR A 764 19.15 26.85 -6.97
C THR A 764 17.96 26.95 -6.00
N ASP A 765 16.73 26.90 -6.53
CA ASP A 765 15.47 27.09 -5.82
C ASP A 765 14.61 25.80 -5.75
N VAL A 766 15.28 24.63 -5.71
CA VAL A 766 14.63 23.34 -5.48
C VAL A 766 15.24 22.69 -4.24
N ARG A 767 14.39 22.36 -3.26
CA ARG A 767 14.78 21.66 -2.04
C ARG A 767 14.58 20.16 -2.25
N GLU A 768 15.55 19.33 -1.90
CA GLU A 768 15.45 17.86 -2.02
C GLU A 768 15.63 17.21 -0.64
N PHE A 769 14.66 16.40 -0.21
CA PHE A 769 14.67 15.70 1.08
C PHE A 769 14.61 14.19 0.87
N MET A 770 15.40 13.44 1.65
CA MET A 770 15.42 11.97 1.65
C MET A 770 14.87 11.46 2.99
N LEU A 771 13.78 10.70 2.97
CA LEU A 771 13.12 10.17 4.18
C LEU A 771 12.99 8.64 4.10
N LEU A 772 13.76 7.94 4.93
CA LEU A 772 13.59 6.53 5.26
C LEU A 772 12.57 6.39 6.38
N PHE A 773 11.43 5.78 6.08
CA PHE A 773 10.47 5.32 7.08
C PHE A 773 10.78 3.86 7.38
N MET A 774 11.21 3.56 8.60
CA MET A 774 11.58 2.20 9.00
C MET A 774 11.49 1.98 10.51
N THR A 775 10.94 0.82 10.87
CA THR A 775 10.96 0.24 12.20
C THR A 775 12.26 -0.54 12.40
N PHE A 776 13.22 0.04 13.12
CA PHE A 776 14.46 -0.67 13.46
C PHE A 776 14.21 -1.66 14.61
N ASP A 777 14.38 -2.95 14.35
CA ASP A 777 14.38 -4.01 15.37
C ASP A 777 15.83 -4.34 15.75
N GLU A 778 16.29 -3.87 16.92
CA GLU A 778 17.65 -4.14 17.39
C GLU A 778 17.87 -5.62 17.73
N SER A 779 16.85 -6.48 17.78
CA SER A 779 17.06 -7.94 17.90
C SER A 779 17.62 -8.58 16.62
N GLN A 780 17.49 -7.92 15.47
CA GLN A 780 18.12 -8.32 14.20
C GLN A 780 19.49 -7.67 13.97
N SER A 781 19.90 -6.75 14.84
CA SER A 781 21.19 -6.05 14.76
C SER A 781 22.35 -6.99 15.11
N TRP A 782 23.44 -6.94 14.32
CA TRP A 782 24.69 -7.67 14.64
C TRP A 782 25.32 -7.27 15.98
N TYR A 783 24.87 -6.14 16.54
CA TYR A 783 25.33 -5.55 17.79
C TYR A 783 24.42 -5.85 18.99
N TYR A 784 23.32 -6.62 18.79
CA TYR A 784 22.28 -6.87 19.80
C TYR A 784 22.86 -7.32 21.15
N GLU A 785 23.72 -8.34 21.17
CA GLU A 785 24.25 -8.90 22.42
C GLU A 785 25.15 -7.92 23.17
N ARG A 786 26.01 -7.20 22.44
CA ARG A 786 26.90 -6.15 22.98
C ARG A 786 26.08 -5.00 23.56
N ASN A 787 25.02 -4.58 22.87
CA ASN A 787 24.10 -3.54 23.34
C ASN A 787 23.33 -4.02 24.59
N ARG A 788 22.82 -5.25 24.59
CA ARG A 788 22.14 -5.88 25.74
C ARG A 788 23.06 -5.95 26.96
N GLU A 789 24.33 -6.32 26.82
CA GLU A 789 25.30 -6.29 27.92
C GLU A 789 25.54 -4.87 28.46
N ILE A 790 25.68 -3.87 27.59
CA ILE A 790 25.88 -2.46 27.99
C ILE A 790 24.66 -1.97 28.79
N ILE A 791 23.44 -2.27 28.33
CA ILE A 791 22.18 -1.94 29.00
C ILE A 791 22.09 -2.65 30.35
N GLN A 792 22.37 -3.96 30.42
CA GLN A 792 22.35 -4.72 31.69
C GLN A 792 23.39 -4.20 32.70
N ARG A 793 24.57 -3.75 32.24
CA ARG A 793 25.59 -3.13 33.09
C ARG A 793 25.16 -1.76 33.65
N LYS A 794 24.38 -0.98 32.91
CA LYS A 794 23.73 0.26 33.38
C LYS A 794 22.59 -0.03 34.36
N THR A 795 21.63 -0.86 33.96
CA THR A 795 20.32 -1.06 34.62
C THR A 795 20.40 -2.08 35.77
N ARG A 796 21.34 -1.85 36.70
CA ARG A 796 21.81 -2.77 37.75
C ARG A 796 20.79 -3.24 38.81
N ARG A 797 19.47 -3.04 38.62
CA ARG A 797 18.44 -3.24 39.67
C ARG A 797 17.05 -3.76 39.26
N LYS A 798 16.85 -4.26 38.03
CA LYS A 798 15.65 -5.04 37.66
C LYS A 798 16.05 -6.32 36.93
N LEU A 799 15.32 -7.42 37.18
CA LEU A 799 15.19 -8.47 36.16
C LEU A 799 14.50 -7.82 34.96
N LEU A 800 15.14 -7.83 33.79
CA LEU A 800 14.41 -7.61 32.54
C LEU A 800 13.44 -8.77 32.38
N GLY A 801 12.17 -8.46 32.09
CA GLY A 801 11.24 -9.46 31.58
C GLY A 801 11.74 -9.99 30.25
N THR A 802 11.50 -11.26 29.94
CA THR A 802 12.05 -11.96 28.77
C THR A 802 11.54 -11.48 27.41
N ASN A 803 10.78 -10.37 27.34
CA ASN A 803 10.12 -9.82 26.16
C ASN A 803 10.20 -8.27 26.06
N GLU A 804 11.33 -7.66 26.40
CA GLU A 804 11.58 -6.26 26.00
C GLU A 804 11.95 -6.17 24.52
N HIS A 805 10.96 -5.87 23.67
CA HIS A 805 11.16 -5.65 22.24
C HIS A 805 11.81 -4.27 21.97
N PHE A 806 13.10 -4.28 21.65
CA PHE A 806 13.86 -3.10 21.22
C PHE A 806 13.53 -2.69 19.77
N LYS A 807 12.27 -2.30 19.56
CA LYS A 807 11.74 -1.83 18.27
C LYS A 807 11.53 -0.32 18.29
N PHE A 808 12.09 0.35 17.28
CA PHE A 808 12.07 1.79 17.13
C PHE A 808 11.47 2.18 15.78
N HIS A 809 10.17 2.48 15.79
CA HIS A 809 9.48 3.13 14.68
C HIS A 809 10.07 4.54 14.49
N SER A 810 10.63 4.82 13.31
CA SER A 810 11.47 6.01 13.13
C SER A 810 11.46 6.56 11.71
N ILE A 811 11.80 7.84 11.59
CA ILE A 811 12.11 8.49 10.32
C ILE A 811 13.61 8.82 10.33
N ASN A 812 14.36 8.33 9.35
CA ASN A 812 15.83 8.45 9.28
C ASN A 812 16.54 8.00 10.57
N GLY A 813 16.00 6.98 11.26
CA GLY A 813 16.57 6.47 12.52
C GLY A 813 16.30 7.35 13.75
N ILE A 814 15.43 8.37 13.64
CA ILE A 814 15.04 9.24 14.74
C ILE A 814 13.54 9.06 15.02
N ILE A 815 13.16 8.88 16.29
CA ILE A 815 11.75 8.69 16.70
C ILE A 815 11.04 10.05 16.87
N PHE A 816 11.74 11.06 17.40
CA PHE A 816 11.20 12.37 17.71
C PHE A 816 12.13 13.50 17.24
N ASN A 817 11.57 14.58 16.69
CA ASN A 817 12.29 15.81 16.35
C ASN A 817 13.48 15.61 15.36
N LEU A 818 13.17 15.07 14.18
CA LEU A 818 14.09 15.06 13.04
C LEU A 818 14.30 16.49 12.50
N LYS A 819 15.57 16.89 12.33
CA LYS A 819 15.95 18.25 11.91
C LYS A 819 16.19 18.37 10.40
N GLY A 820 16.73 19.50 9.94
CA GLY A 820 16.99 19.79 8.53
C GLY A 820 15.76 20.03 7.62
N LEU A 821 14.55 19.67 8.04
CA LEU A 821 13.30 19.79 7.26
C LEU A 821 12.79 21.24 7.19
N ARG A 822 13.54 22.11 6.52
CA ARG A 822 13.24 23.54 6.30
C ARG A 822 13.13 23.85 4.81
N MET A 823 12.05 24.50 4.42
CA MET A 823 11.77 25.00 3.06
C MET A 823 11.05 26.36 3.15
N TYR A 824 11.10 27.15 2.09
CA TYR A 824 10.38 28.43 2.03
C TYR A 824 8.96 28.26 1.44
N THR A 825 8.08 29.22 1.73
CA THR A 825 6.78 29.30 1.05
C THR A 825 6.96 29.47 -0.46
N ASN A 826 6.11 28.81 -1.24
CA ASN A 826 6.15 28.74 -2.71
C ASN A 826 7.43 28.14 -3.33
N GLN A 827 8.39 27.64 -2.53
CA GLN A 827 9.57 26.92 -3.02
C GLN A 827 9.22 25.47 -3.42
N LEU A 828 9.77 24.99 -4.53
CA LEU A 828 9.55 23.61 -4.98
C LEU A 828 10.36 22.61 -4.13
N ALA A 829 9.70 21.95 -3.18
CA ALA A 829 10.25 20.82 -2.45
C ALA A 829 10.03 19.49 -3.20
N ARG A 830 11.04 18.60 -3.18
CA ARG A 830 10.97 17.20 -3.63
C ARG A 830 11.19 16.27 -2.46
N TRP A 831 10.24 15.37 -2.25
CA TRP A 831 10.29 14.36 -1.19
C TRP A 831 10.61 12.99 -1.79
N HIS A 832 11.73 12.43 -1.38
CA HIS A 832 12.21 11.13 -1.81
C HIS A 832 12.00 10.15 -0.66
N LEU A 833 10.87 9.44 -0.73
CA LEU A 833 10.36 8.56 0.32
C LEU A 833 10.89 7.13 0.10
N ILE A 834 11.40 6.50 1.16
CA ILE A 834 12.11 5.21 1.13
C ILE A 834 11.59 4.33 2.27
N ASN A 835 11.33 3.05 2.01
CA ASN A 835 11.00 2.05 3.01
C ASN A 835 11.74 0.75 2.68
N MET A 836 12.47 0.20 3.65
CA MET A 836 13.20 -1.07 3.56
C MET A 836 12.92 -1.95 4.79
N GLY A 837 11.77 -1.74 5.44
CA GLY A 837 11.34 -2.49 6.60
C GLY A 837 10.82 -3.90 6.30
N SER A 838 10.40 -4.59 7.35
CA SER A 838 9.73 -5.91 7.20
C SER A 838 8.42 -5.79 6.40
N PRO A 839 7.85 -6.88 5.86
CA PRO A 839 6.55 -6.85 5.16
C PRO A 839 5.34 -6.36 6.00
N LYS A 840 5.52 -6.13 7.31
CA LYS A 840 4.52 -5.51 8.20
C LYS A 840 4.72 -4.00 8.40
N ASP A 841 5.87 -3.47 7.98
CA ASP A 841 6.29 -2.08 8.18
C ASP A 841 5.72 -1.20 7.05
N VAL A 842 4.40 -1.23 6.90
CA VAL A 842 3.66 -0.53 5.85
C VAL A 842 3.25 0.85 6.35
N GLN A 843 3.64 1.91 5.63
CA GLN A 843 3.65 3.28 6.16
C GLN A 843 2.79 4.23 5.30
N SER A 844 1.81 4.90 5.92
CA SER A 844 1.01 5.95 5.29
C SER A 844 1.59 7.32 5.61
N ILE A 845 2.20 7.97 4.62
CA ILE A 845 2.93 9.23 4.82
C ILE A 845 2.00 10.41 4.52
N HIS A 846 1.59 11.14 5.56
CA HIS A 846 0.84 12.39 5.45
C HIS A 846 1.76 13.60 5.70
N PHE A 847 1.49 14.70 5.00
CA PHE A 847 2.09 16.01 5.26
C PHE A 847 0.97 16.99 5.64
N HIS A 848 0.96 17.41 6.90
CA HIS A 848 -0.08 18.27 7.47
C HIS A 848 -0.20 19.60 6.69
N GLY A 849 -1.43 19.99 6.36
CA GLY A 849 -1.77 21.21 5.62
C GLY A 849 -1.28 21.26 4.18
N GLN A 850 -0.75 20.15 3.63
CA GLN A 850 -0.12 20.11 2.31
C GLN A 850 -0.66 18.97 1.43
N THR A 851 -0.60 19.17 0.12
CA THR A 851 -0.77 18.11 -0.88
C THR A 851 0.43 18.05 -1.81
N PHE A 852 0.62 16.91 -2.46
CA PHE A 852 1.74 16.69 -3.37
C PHE A 852 1.28 16.06 -4.69
N LEU A 853 2.12 16.21 -5.72
CA LEU A 853 1.91 15.64 -7.04
C LEU A 853 2.80 14.42 -7.24
N ASN A 854 2.18 13.26 -7.40
CA ASN A 854 2.85 12.02 -7.78
C ASN A 854 2.97 11.98 -9.32
N LYS A 855 4.18 12.24 -9.85
CA LYS A 855 4.46 12.32 -11.29
C LYS A 855 5.06 11.02 -11.82
N LYS A 856 4.23 10.22 -12.50
CA LYS A 856 4.63 9.01 -13.21
C LYS A 856 4.57 9.28 -14.72
N THR A 857 3.69 8.60 -15.45
CA THR A 857 3.25 8.99 -16.81
C THR A 857 2.33 10.21 -16.76
N SER A 858 1.37 10.18 -15.82
CA SER A 858 0.46 11.27 -15.46
C SER A 858 0.81 11.90 -14.11
N SER A 859 0.23 13.07 -13.82
CA SER A 859 0.40 13.78 -12.54
C SER A 859 -0.85 13.68 -11.68
N TYR A 860 -0.80 12.87 -10.61
CA TYR A 860 -1.93 12.64 -9.70
C TYR A 860 -1.80 13.41 -8.39
N ARG A 861 -2.89 13.99 -7.89
CA ARG A 861 -2.95 14.74 -6.62
C ARG A 861 -3.16 13.80 -5.43
N GLN A 862 -2.27 13.86 -4.45
CA GLN A 862 -2.34 13.02 -3.25
C GLN A 862 -2.03 13.83 -1.97
N ALA A 863 -2.57 13.36 -0.85
CA ALA A 863 -2.38 13.93 0.49
C ALA A 863 -1.81 12.92 1.51
N VAL A 864 -2.03 11.63 1.27
CA VAL A 864 -1.39 10.51 1.97
C VAL A 864 -0.72 9.63 0.92
N TYR A 865 0.56 9.30 1.10
CA TYR A 865 1.31 8.44 0.21
C TYR A 865 1.48 7.05 0.83
N PRO A 866 0.93 5.98 0.21
CA PRO A 866 1.11 4.63 0.72
C PRO A 866 2.49 4.07 0.34
N LEU A 867 3.38 3.97 1.32
CA LEU A 867 4.75 3.50 1.17
C LEU A 867 4.92 2.06 1.69
N LEU A 868 4.88 1.12 0.75
CA LEU A 868 5.25 -0.27 0.96
C LEU A 868 6.78 -0.41 1.06
N PRO A 869 7.33 -1.48 1.68
CA PRO A 869 8.76 -1.79 1.62
C PRO A 869 9.21 -2.18 0.21
N GLY A 870 10.32 -1.59 -0.27
CA GLY A 870 10.91 -1.84 -1.60
C GLY A 870 11.05 -0.61 -2.49
#